data_AF-A0A7C2BSD6-F1
#
_entry.id   AF-A0A7C2BSD6-F1
#
_cell.length_a   1.000
_cell.length_b   1.000
_cell.length_c   1.000
_cell.angle_alpha   90.00
_cell.angle_beta   90.00
_cell.angle_gamma   90.00
#
_symmetry.space_group_name_H-M   'P 1'
#
loop_
_entity.id
_entity.type
_entity.pdbx_description
1 polymer ?
#
loop_
_entity_poly.entity_id
_entity_poly.type
_entity_poly.pdbx_seq_one_letter_code
_entity_poly.pdbx_strand_id
1 'polypeptide(L)'
;MKISKMQIAIYLMIAAGFILSMAFYDKLPESMASHWNGKGQVDGYMSKSVCAFLMPGIMAVIAATFMLIVRIDPLKANVEKFRSYYEGFILFQTAFLLVLHIWMLLWNTGVKVSANFIMPLTVGGLYFFLGMILGKIKRNWFIGVKTPWTLSNDTVWKKTHEFSGPLFKVAGLIAMAGALFAQVAIWFVLVPILAVSVIITIYSYVIYKKIEAGGIDGDAAEMKIDAGSGDSTWDNLKEGYLQQVEKSLMKVSSPRKKEVLEDIACHLDQKFGELADDDRTWENYQQIITEMGPAGDYAELLSPASVEASTKKFPLGMIIKVVVIAGLIWLMLPFINKAIRKAGFDTRQVDNINLPFVNDPEVIGTWTSVDFVREMEQFKAGEKQWGGGELYLKELIFLPEGKTFKPWWNWTRGVVTHSGDKTAAKYHIQEFDGDTYMFFEWKSGDYTIRHMKPAYYVLKKEIAVIDVEVIETTKDFLPGDSIEITEILGTTGKIETGRTYTIKGKYKLVSQDKAKLHLYATNGETTCKQGPVVNKGQGEFTRTFTYQKEGWPHLSFYPAEGGSSFGNLYFNNKGGYLPDIQQIMGVASKIGTVRAKTAAGAVDVAIDDVRLQPYAEGGLWQVIVAIGNKGEAASGKFGVHFYHNDPDKKKPMTHGAGPIESDKVWNECSMPFGLKEGVNEIVVVIDPKDAVKETDETNNEAILTVVVKDRKIVDKKMTSRSTSKTVNPPMKYIDERGYRVRRFVRIVSGKDEITFQGQKTSLEELAGLLEQVPDRDITVLEVGFAEMPRKPKEIKNHMQWLSKNPVWRKAAELREEFGFEYLSFVGKHKLGVVSGGTRNYLVRAMKFGEEIEVNLPSAEETPLVYLRTIEFTKNKAFLQATVTSHPKTKWDIEIAFFDENMKRLDYVFKNYENSGIIFGVAANSKETIEVGISKMKNLEKAKFFELSIKQSEKRD
;
A
#
# COMPACT_ATOMS: atom_id res chain seq x y z
N MET A 1 23.65 -0.15 -34.73
CA MET A 1 22.80 0.65 -35.66
C MET A 1 23.31 2.09 -35.69
N LYS A 2 23.53 2.68 -36.87
CA LYS A 2 23.81 4.11 -36.98
C LYS A 2 22.57 4.92 -36.57
N ILE A 3 22.75 5.96 -35.76
CA ILE A 3 21.66 6.87 -35.33
C ILE A 3 21.17 7.65 -36.57
N SER A 4 19.86 7.71 -36.79
CA SER A 4 19.27 8.44 -37.92
C SER A 4 19.28 9.95 -37.69
N LYS A 5 19.21 10.75 -38.76
CA LYS A 5 19.09 12.23 -38.65
C LYS A 5 17.85 12.65 -37.84
N MET A 6 16.75 11.90 -37.95
CA MET A 6 15.52 12.15 -37.18
C MET A 6 15.69 11.84 -35.69
N GLN A 7 16.41 10.78 -35.34
CA GLN A 7 16.72 10.45 -33.95
C GLN A 7 17.61 11.52 -33.30
N ILE A 8 18.61 12.04 -34.04
CA ILE A 8 19.42 13.17 -33.56
C ILE A 8 18.52 14.38 -33.29
N ALA A 9 17.61 14.72 -34.22
CA ALA A 9 16.67 15.82 -34.03
C ALA A 9 15.79 15.61 -32.78
N ILE A 10 15.26 14.41 -32.55
CA ILE A 10 14.49 14.07 -31.34
C ILE A 10 15.31 14.32 -30.07
N TYR A 11 16.56 13.85 -30.02
CA TYR A 11 17.43 14.08 -28.87
C TYR A 11 17.73 15.57 -28.65
N LEU A 12 17.95 16.32 -29.72
CA LEU A 12 18.14 17.78 -29.64
C LEU A 12 16.91 18.49 -29.10
N MET A 13 15.69 18.08 -29.48
CA MET A 13 14.45 18.66 -28.97
C MET A 13 14.23 18.35 -27.49
N ILE A 14 14.56 17.14 -27.04
CA ILE A 14 14.52 16.76 -25.63
C ILE A 14 15.53 17.60 -24.84
N ALA A 15 16.77 17.69 -25.32
CA ALA A 15 17.81 18.53 -24.70
C ALA A 15 17.37 20.00 -24.64
N ALA A 16 16.78 20.52 -25.71
CA ALA A 16 16.22 21.88 -25.73
C ALA A 16 15.13 22.07 -24.67
N GLY A 17 14.25 21.08 -24.45
CA GLY A 17 13.26 21.11 -23.38
C GLY A 17 13.90 21.28 -22.00
N PHE A 18 14.94 20.50 -21.69
CA PHE A 18 15.69 20.64 -20.43
C PHE A 18 16.42 21.98 -20.33
N ILE A 19 17.06 22.43 -21.41
CA ILE A 19 17.78 23.71 -21.47
C ILE A 19 16.81 24.88 -21.24
N LEU A 20 15.63 24.85 -21.85
CA LEU A 20 14.59 25.87 -21.64
C LEU A 20 14.10 25.88 -20.19
N SER A 21 13.89 24.71 -19.58
CA SER A 21 13.53 24.62 -18.16
C SER A 21 14.59 25.24 -17.26
N MET A 22 15.88 25.00 -17.54
CA MET A 22 16.99 25.60 -16.81
C MET A 22 17.07 27.12 -17.03
N ALA A 23 16.94 27.58 -18.27
CA ALA A 23 17.03 28.99 -18.62
C ALA A 23 15.88 29.84 -18.05
N PHE A 24 14.67 29.28 -17.98
CA PHE A 24 13.52 29.95 -17.37
C PHE A 24 13.44 29.74 -15.86
N TYR A 25 14.26 28.85 -15.29
CA TYR A 25 14.10 28.40 -13.91
C TYR A 25 14.01 29.58 -12.94
N ASP A 26 14.92 30.54 -12.99
CA ASP A 26 14.93 31.67 -12.06
C ASP A 26 13.71 32.60 -12.19
N LYS A 27 13.06 32.61 -13.35
CA LYS A 27 11.89 33.45 -13.64
C LYS A 27 10.56 32.78 -13.29
N LEU A 28 10.57 31.47 -12.98
CA LEU A 28 9.36 30.72 -12.67
C LEU A 28 8.93 30.89 -11.20
N PRO A 29 7.61 30.98 -10.93
CA PRO A 29 7.08 31.06 -9.58
C PRO A 29 7.29 29.75 -8.80
N GLU A 30 7.35 29.83 -7.47
CA GLU A 30 7.50 28.64 -6.60
C GLU A 30 6.35 27.62 -6.76
N SER A 31 5.15 28.11 -7.06
CA SER A 31 3.96 27.30 -7.38
C SER A 31 3.54 27.57 -8.82
N MET A 32 3.67 26.57 -9.68
CA MET A 32 3.35 26.66 -11.11
C MET A 32 1.99 26.02 -11.39
N ALA A 33 1.17 26.68 -12.22
CA ALA A 33 -0.02 26.08 -12.79
C ALA A 33 0.39 24.90 -13.68
N SER A 34 -0.23 23.74 -13.43
CA SER A 34 0.09 22.48 -14.10
C SER A 34 -1.12 21.78 -14.69
N HIS A 35 -2.33 22.23 -14.38
CA HIS A 35 -3.58 21.66 -14.92
C HIS A 35 -4.64 22.74 -15.14
N TRP A 36 -5.43 22.57 -16.20
CA TRP A 36 -6.53 23.46 -16.58
C TRP A 36 -7.80 22.65 -16.83
N ASN A 37 -8.93 23.09 -16.27
CA ASN A 37 -10.23 22.47 -16.48
C ASN A 37 -10.79 22.78 -17.89
N GLY A 38 -11.93 22.17 -18.24
CA GLY A 38 -12.57 22.37 -19.56
C GLY A 38 -13.03 23.81 -19.86
N LYS A 39 -13.06 24.70 -18.85
CA LYS A 39 -13.30 26.14 -19.03
C LYS A 39 -12.00 26.93 -19.25
N GLY A 40 -10.85 26.27 -19.30
CA GLY A 40 -9.54 26.89 -19.44
C GLY A 40 -9.04 27.56 -18.16
N GLN A 41 -9.64 27.25 -17.00
CA GLN A 41 -9.23 27.79 -15.70
C GLN A 41 -8.26 26.83 -15.02
N VAL A 42 -7.27 27.38 -14.32
CA VAL A 42 -6.32 26.58 -13.53
C VAL A 42 -7.02 26.01 -12.32
N ASP A 43 -6.95 24.70 -12.15
CA ASP A 43 -7.46 23.95 -10.99
C ASP A 43 -6.41 23.00 -10.38
N GLY A 44 -5.18 22.98 -10.93
CA GLY A 44 -4.07 22.21 -10.38
C GLY A 44 -2.74 22.96 -10.45
N TYR A 45 -1.94 22.79 -9.39
CA TYR A 45 -0.62 23.40 -9.24
C TYR A 45 0.43 22.37 -8.80
N MET A 46 1.68 22.61 -9.17
CA MET A 46 2.84 21.81 -8.77
C MET A 46 3.99 22.70 -8.31
N SER A 47 4.93 22.14 -7.57
CA SER A 47 6.17 22.84 -7.22
C SER A 47 6.97 23.16 -8.47
N LYS A 48 7.67 24.30 -8.45
CA LYS A 48 8.54 24.77 -9.52
C LYS A 48 9.47 23.70 -10.10
N SER A 49 10.19 22.97 -9.25
CA SER A 49 11.14 21.93 -9.67
C SER A 49 10.46 20.78 -10.39
N VAL A 50 9.31 20.32 -9.89
CA VAL A 50 8.56 19.24 -10.53
C VAL A 50 7.99 19.73 -11.86
N CYS A 51 7.29 20.86 -11.86
CA CYS A 51 6.60 21.35 -13.05
C CYS A 51 7.57 21.74 -14.18
N ALA A 52 8.73 22.31 -13.86
CA ALA A 52 9.72 22.71 -14.87
C ALA A 52 10.37 21.51 -15.58
N PHE A 53 10.62 20.39 -14.89
CA PHE A 53 11.36 19.26 -15.47
C PHE A 53 10.50 18.04 -15.83
N LEU A 54 9.26 17.96 -15.35
CA LEU A 54 8.36 16.84 -15.64
C LEU A 54 8.08 16.68 -17.13
N MET A 55 7.75 17.77 -17.85
CA MET A 55 7.38 17.68 -19.26
C MET A 55 8.55 17.26 -20.17
N PRO A 56 9.79 17.80 -20.04
CA PRO A 56 10.96 17.24 -20.72
C PRO A 56 11.25 15.78 -20.36
N GLY A 57 10.99 15.40 -19.10
CA GLY A 57 11.08 13.99 -18.66
C GLY A 57 10.09 13.09 -19.39
N ILE A 58 8.82 13.50 -19.50
CA ILE A 58 7.78 12.79 -20.24
C ILE A 58 8.14 12.68 -21.72
N MET A 59 8.66 13.75 -22.33
CA MET A 59 9.16 13.73 -23.71
C MET A 59 10.23 12.65 -23.90
N ALA A 60 11.21 12.59 -23.00
CA ALA A 60 12.28 11.60 -23.06
C ALA A 60 11.75 10.16 -22.93
N VAL A 61 10.88 9.91 -21.96
CA VAL A 61 10.30 8.57 -21.70
C VAL A 61 9.45 8.10 -22.87
N ILE A 62 8.58 8.96 -23.42
CA ILE A 62 7.71 8.61 -24.55
C ILE A 62 8.56 8.33 -25.81
N ALA A 63 9.53 9.20 -26.11
CA ALA A 63 10.42 9.00 -27.26
C ALA A 63 11.22 7.70 -27.13
N ALA A 64 11.79 7.42 -25.95
CA ALA A 64 12.51 6.19 -25.67
C ALA A 64 11.61 4.96 -25.82
N THR A 65 10.36 5.03 -25.35
CA THR A 65 9.38 3.94 -25.48
C THR A 65 9.09 3.62 -26.94
N PHE A 66 8.80 4.62 -27.78
CA PHE A 66 8.58 4.36 -29.21
C PHE A 66 9.84 3.87 -29.93
N MET A 67 11.03 4.31 -29.53
CA MET A 67 12.27 3.73 -30.08
C MET A 67 12.48 2.28 -29.65
N LEU A 68 12.06 1.91 -28.44
CA LEU A 68 12.12 0.53 -27.94
C LEU A 68 11.10 -0.39 -28.61
N ILE A 69 9.88 0.10 -28.87
CA ILE A 69 8.79 -0.66 -29.49
C ILE A 69 9.23 -1.35 -30.79
N VAL A 70 10.02 -0.68 -31.64
CA VAL A 70 10.53 -1.25 -32.90
C VAL A 70 11.35 -2.53 -32.68
N ARG A 71 12.03 -2.65 -31.54
CA ARG A 71 12.89 -3.81 -31.22
C ARG A 71 12.09 -5.00 -30.71
N ILE A 72 10.94 -4.75 -30.08
CA ILE A 72 10.12 -5.78 -29.43
C ILE A 72 8.89 -6.18 -30.26
N ASP A 73 8.56 -5.44 -31.33
CA ASP A 73 7.40 -5.75 -32.17
C ASP A 73 7.57 -7.13 -32.85
N PRO A 74 6.62 -8.08 -32.66
CA PRO A 74 6.66 -9.38 -33.35
C PRO A 74 6.67 -9.24 -34.88
N LEU A 75 6.07 -8.16 -35.40
CA LEU A 75 6.02 -7.77 -36.81
C LEU A 75 7.05 -6.66 -37.13
N LYS A 76 8.20 -6.62 -36.44
CA LYS A 76 9.29 -5.64 -36.68
C LYS A 76 9.72 -5.51 -38.15
N ALA A 77 9.64 -6.60 -38.94
CA ALA A 77 9.94 -6.57 -40.37
C ALA A 77 8.97 -5.64 -41.14
N ASN A 78 7.71 -5.54 -40.72
CA ASN A 78 6.76 -4.59 -41.28
C ASN A 78 7.03 -3.16 -40.82
N VAL A 79 7.47 -2.98 -39.57
CA VAL A 79 7.88 -1.66 -39.04
C VAL A 79 9.04 -1.08 -39.82
N GLU A 80 10.02 -1.90 -40.21
CA GLU A 80 11.16 -1.44 -41.01
C GLU A 80 10.71 -0.90 -42.39
N LYS A 81 9.67 -1.48 -43.00
CA LYS A 81 9.12 -1.05 -44.31
C LYS A 81 8.53 0.36 -44.30
N PHE A 82 8.12 0.88 -43.13
CA PHE A 82 7.60 2.26 -43.00
C PHE A 82 8.38 3.10 -41.98
N ARG A 83 9.62 2.70 -41.68
CA ARG A 83 10.42 3.28 -40.60
C ARG A 83 10.58 4.80 -40.65
N SER A 84 10.71 5.39 -41.84
CA SER A 84 10.79 6.85 -41.98
C SER A 84 9.52 7.57 -41.49
N TYR A 85 8.34 7.00 -41.73
CA TYR A 85 7.07 7.53 -41.22
C TYR A 85 6.93 7.31 -39.71
N TYR A 86 7.43 6.18 -39.21
CA TYR A 86 7.47 5.87 -37.79
C TYR A 86 8.37 6.84 -37.01
N GLU A 87 9.60 7.05 -37.46
CA GLU A 87 10.53 8.03 -36.86
C GLU A 87 9.99 9.46 -36.99
N GLY A 88 9.37 9.78 -38.13
CA GLY A 88 8.66 11.06 -38.33
C GLY A 88 7.52 11.27 -37.34
N PHE A 89 6.78 10.22 -36.97
CA PHE A 89 5.77 10.28 -35.93
C PHE A 89 6.37 10.58 -34.55
N ILE A 90 7.46 9.93 -34.16
CA ILE A 90 8.13 10.22 -32.89
C ILE A 90 8.61 11.67 -32.86
N LEU A 91 9.23 12.13 -33.95
CA LEU A 91 9.70 13.51 -34.09
C LEU A 91 8.55 14.51 -33.92
N PHE A 92 7.43 14.30 -34.63
CA PHE A 92 6.28 15.19 -34.55
C PHE A 92 5.63 15.18 -33.16
N GLN A 93 5.47 14.00 -32.54
CA GLN A 93 4.96 13.87 -31.17
C GLN A 93 5.86 14.58 -30.16
N THR A 94 7.18 14.47 -30.33
CA THR A 94 8.17 15.18 -29.49
C THR A 94 8.06 16.69 -29.68
N ALA A 95 7.86 17.16 -30.91
CA ALA A 95 7.64 18.56 -31.22
C ALA A 95 6.36 19.11 -30.59
N PHE A 96 5.27 18.36 -30.67
CA PHE A 96 4.00 18.68 -30.00
C PHE A 96 4.20 18.86 -28.49
N LEU A 97 4.88 17.93 -27.83
CA LEU A 97 5.16 18.03 -26.39
C LEU A 97 6.09 19.21 -26.04
N LEU A 98 7.08 19.50 -26.90
CA LEU A 98 7.95 20.67 -26.72
C LEU A 98 7.17 21.99 -26.81
N VAL A 99 6.22 22.10 -27.75
CA VAL A 99 5.34 23.27 -27.88
C VAL A 99 4.49 23.44 -26.62
N LEU A 100 3.90 22.37 -26.09
CA LEU A 100 3.16 22.42 -24.83
C LEU A 100 4.05 22.82 -23.65
N HIS A 101 5.29 22.32 -23.61
CA HIS A 101 6.26 22.69 -22.58
C HIS A 101 6.59 24.19 -22.63
N ILE A 102 6.92 24.72 -23.81
CA ILE A 102 7.18 26.15 -24.02
C ILE A 102 5.97 26.97 -23.59
N TRP A 103 4.76 26.56 -24.00
CA TRP A 103 3.54 27.25 -23.59
C TRP A 103 3.36 27.25 -22.07
N MET A 104 3.59 26.12 -21.38
CA MET A 104 3.50 26.08 -19.91
C MET A 104 4.52 27.00 -19.23
N LEU A 105 5.76 27.06 -19.72
CA LEU A 105 6.80 27.96 -19.20
C LEU A 105 6.38 29.43 -19.39
N LEU A 106 5.92 29.79 -20.60
CA LEU A 106 5.45 31.13 -20.92
C LEU A 106 4.24 31.54 -20.09
N TRP A 107 3.28 30.64 -19.91
CA TRP A 107 2.09 30.87 -19.08
C TRP A 107 2.47 31.17 -17.64
N ASN A 108 3.36 30.37 -17.04
CA ASN A 108 3.81 30.53 -15.67
C ASN A 108 4.74 31.73 -15.45
N THR A 109 5.37 32.25 -16.50
CA THR A 109 6.16 33.49 -16.46
C THR A 109 5.34 34.75 -16.75
N GLY A 110 4.04 34.60 -17.00
CA GLY A 110 3.08 35.70 -17.09
C GLY A 110 2.42 35.89 -18.46
N VAL A 111 2.87 35.17 -19.51
CA VAL A 111 2.25 35.21 -20.84
C VAL A 111 1.05 34.26 -20.88
N LYS A 112 -0.09 34.73 -20.36
CA LYS A 112 -1.29 33.92 -20.10
C LYS A 112 -2.14 33.63 -21.35
N VAL A 113 -1.58 32.92 -22.32
CA VAL A 113 -2.38 32.41 -23.46
C VAL A 113 -3.32 31.30 -22.98
N SER A 114 -4.61 31.41 -23.29
CA SER A 114 -5.64 30.48 -22.84
C SER A 114 -5.37 29.04 -23.29
N ALA A 115 -5.57 28.07 -22.38
CA ALA A 115 -5.52 26.64 -22.69
C ALA A 115 -6.57 26.26 -23.76
N ASN A 116 -7.74 26.92 -23.73
CA ASN A 116 -8.82 26.68 -24.70
C ASN A 116 -8.52 27.26 -26.09
N PHE A 117 -7.41 27.98 -26.26
CA PHE A 117 -6.89 28.40 -27.56
C PHE A 117 -5.73 27.49 -28.02
N ILE A 118 -4.78 27.20 -27.14
CA ILE A 118 -3.57 26.42 -27.50
C ILE A 118 -3.84 24.92 -27.64
N MET A 119 -4.69 24.32 -26.79
CA MET A 119 -4.96 22.89 -26.85
C MET A 119 -5.65 22.46 -28.15
N PRO A 120 -6.71 23.15 -28.64
CA PRO A 120 -7.33 22.76 -29.90
C PRO A 120 -6.40 22.89 -31.10
N LEU A 121 -5.51 23.90 -31.12
CA LEU A 121 -4.51 24.07 -32.18
C LEU A 121 -3.47 22.94 -32.19
N THR A 122 -2.88 22.65 -31.03
CA THR A 122 -1.80 21.67 -30.92
C THR A 122 -2.31 20.24 -31.08
N VAL A 123 -3.43 19.88 -30.44
CA VAL A 123 -4.07 18.55 -30.56
C VAL A 123 -4.69 18.36 -31.94
N GLY A 124 -5.32 19.40 -32.52
CA GLY A 124 -5.83 19.34 -33.89
C GLY A 124 -4.73 19.16 -34.93
N GLY A 125 -3.58 19.83 -34.75
CA GLY A 125 -2.38 19.61 -35.56
C GLY A 125 -1.87 18.16 -35.47
N LEU A 126 -1.89 17.56 -34.28
CA LEU A 126 -1.55 16.14 -34.09
C LEU A 126 -2.51 15.21 -34.82
N TYR A 127 -3.82 15.42 -34.74
CA TYR A 127 -4.81 14.63 -35.50
C TYR A 127 -4.61 14.77 -37.01
N PHE A 128 -4.36 15.99 -37.49
CA PHE A 128 -4.11 16.22 -38.90
C PHE A 128 -2.85 15.49 -39.38
N PHE A 129 -1.78 15.55 -38.61
CA PHE A 129 -0.54 14.83 -38.89
C PHE A 129 -0.75 13.31 -38.89
N LEU A 130 -1.44 12.76 -37.89
CA LEU A 130 -1.82 11.34 -37.87
C LEU A 130 -2.59 10.95 -39.14
N GLY A 131 -3.54 11.78 -39.57
CA GLY A 131 -4.28 11.58 -40.81
C GLY A 131 -3.41 11.57 -42.08
N MET A 132 -2.26 12.24 -42.08
CA MET A 132 -1.30 12.20 -43.19
C MET A 132 -0.54 10.87 -43.25
N ILE A 133 -0.22 10.28 -42.10
CA ILE A 133 0.63 9.09 -42.04
C ILE A 133 -0.14 7.76 -41.98
N LEU A 134 -1.39 7.74 -41.49
CA LEU A 134 -2.15 6.51 -41.22
C LEU A 134 -2.17 5.55 -42.43
N GLY A 135 -2.44 6.04 -43.64
CA GLY A 135 -2.46 5.23 -44.87
C GLY A 135 -1.10 4.68 -45.33
N LYS A 136 0.01 5.06 -44.67
CA LYS A 136 1.36 4.56 -44.94
C LYS A 136 1.81 3.50 -43.94
N ILE A 137 1.07 3.32 -42.84
CA ILE A 137 1.42 2.40 -41.76
C ILE A 137 1.09 0.97 -42.17
N LYS A 138 2.07 0.07 -42.04
CA LYS A 138 1.87 -1.38 -42.24
C LYS A 138 1.43 -2.04 -40.94
N ARG A 139 0.83 -3.23 -41.03
CA ARG A 139 0.37 -4.01 -39.88
C ARG A 139 1.48 -4.20 -38.86
N ASN A 140 1.20 -3.78 -37.63
CA ASN A 140 2.10 -3.81 -36.50
C ASN A 140 1.28 -3.85 -35.20
N TRP A 141 1.91 -4.16 -34.07
CA TRP A 141 1.21 -4.37 -32.81
C TRP A 141 0.94 -3.09 -32.01
N PHE A 142 1.58 -1.98 -32.35
CA PHE A 142 1.63 -0.80 -31.47
C PHE A 142 0.91 0.43 -32.01
N ILE A 143 1.07 0.75 -33.29
CA ILE A 143 0.58 1.98 -33.94
C ILE A 143 -0.50 1.65 -34.97
N GLY A 144 -1.64 2.34 -34.86
CA GLY A 144 -2.76 2.26 -35.80
C GLY A 144 -4.06 1.81 -35.15
N VAL A 145 -5.04 1.49 -35.99
CA VAL A 145 -6.36 0.98 -35.60
C VAL A 145 -6.25 -0.53 -35.41
N LYS A 146 -6.30 -0.99 -34.16
CA LYS A 146 -5.98 -2.37 -33.76
C LYS A 146 -7.20 -3.12 -33.26
N THR A 147 -8.05 -3.52 -34.18
CA THR A 147 -9.13 -4.50 -33.95
C THR A 147 -8.63 -5.93 -34.24
N PRO A 148 -9.27 -6.98 -33.68
CA PRO A 148 -8.87 -8.37 -33.96
C PRO A 148 -8.77 -8.66 -35.47
N TRP A 149 -9.74 -8.19 -36.25
CA TRP A 149 -9.78 -8.40 -37.70
C TRP A 149 -8.78 -7.56 -38.50
N THR A 150 -8.43 -6.36 -38.05
CA THR A 150 -7.35 -5.59 -38.68
C THR A 150 -5.98 -6.20 -38.37
N LEU A 151 -5.81 -6.84 -37.22
CA LEU A 151 -4.56 -7.52 -36.84
C LEU A 151 -4.43 -8.89 -37.51
N SER A 152 -5.52 -9.56 -37.86
CA SER A 152 -5.46 -10.84 -38.56
C SER A 152 -5.24 -10.69 -40.07
N ASN A 153 -5.68 -9.60 -40.71
CA ASN A 153 -5.68 -9.48 -42.17
C ASN A 153 -5.07 -8.15 -42.69
N ASP A 154 -4.05 -8.25 -43.54
CA ASP A 154 -3.34 -7.08 -44.11
C ASP A 154 -4.20 -6.23 -45.05
N THR A 155 -5.15 -6.83 -45.77
CA THR A 155 -6.08 -6.12 -46.65
C THR A 155 -7.10 -5.31 -45.84
N VAL A 156 -7.64 -5.89 -44.76
CA VAL A 156 -8.51 -5.20 -43.81
C VAL A 156 -7.74 -4.05 -43.14
N TRP A 157 -6.49 -4.28 -42.74
CA TRP A 157 -5.60 -3.24 -42.19
C TRP A 157 -5.43 -2.07 -43.16
N LYS A 158 -5.01 -2.34 -44.40
CA LYS A 158 -4.72 -1.32 -45.42
C LYS A 158 -5.97 -0.47 -45.72
N LYS A 159 -7.10 -1.12 -46.03
CA LYS A 159 -8.36 -0.42 -46.34
C LYS A 159 -8.84 0.44 -45.17
N THR A 160 -8.72 -0.04 -43.93
CA THR A 160 -9.10 0.70 -42.71
C THR A 160 -8.24 1.95 -42.53
N HIS A 161 -6.93 1.83 -42.71
CA HIS A 161 -6.00 2.92 -42.49
C HIS A 161 -6.04 3.99 -43.61
N GLU A 162 -6.22 3.58 -44.86
CA GLU A 162 -6.45 4.50 -45.98
C GLU A 162 -7.76 5.28 -45.80
N PHE A 163 -8.81 4.63 -45.29
CA PHE A 163 -10.08 5.29 -44.97
C PHE A 163 -9.97 6.23 -43.75
N SER A 164 -9.19 5.85 -42.74
CA SER A 164 -8.99 6.65 -41.52
C SER A 164 -8.25 7.97 -41.76
N GLY A 165 -7.32 8.01 -42.73
CA GLY A 165 -6.45 9.16 -42.96
C GLY A 165 -7.22 10.47 -43.20
N PRO A 166 -8.11 10.55 -44.20
CA PRO A 166 -8.92 11.74 -44.45
C PRO A 166 -9.81 12.14 -43.25
N LEU A 167 -10.36 11.16 -42.52
CA LEU A 167 -11.20 11.42 -41.35
C LEU A 167 -10.43 12.10 -40.21
N PHE A 168 -9.22 11.63 -39.93
CA PHE A 168 -8.32 12.26 -38.95
C PHE A 168 -7.91 13.68 -39.36
N LYS A 169 -7.70 13.94 -40.66
CA LYS A 169 -7.42 15.31 -41.17
C LYS A 169 -8.60 16.25 -40.92
N VAL A 170 -9.82 15.80 -41.24
CA VAL A 170 -11.04 16.59 -41.00
C VAL A 170 -11.25 16.82 -39.50
N ALA A 171 -11.08 15.78 -38.67
CA ALA A 171 -11.14 15.92 -37.21
C ALA A 171 -10.10 16.91 -36.68
N GLY A 172 -8.88 16.91 -37.22
CA GLY A 172 -7.85 17.88 -36.89
C GLY A 172 -8.22 19.32 -37.25
N LEU A 173 -8.80 19.54 -38.43
CA LEU A 173 -9.30 20.86 -38.85
C LEU A 173 -10.45 21.35 -37.96
N ILE A 174 -11.38 20.47 -37.60
CA ILE A 174 -12.49 20.80 -36.69
C ILE A 174 -11.94 21.13 -35.29
N ALA A 175 -10.99 20.33 -34.78
CA ALA A 175 -10.34 20.61 -33.51
C ALA A 175 -9.65 21.98 -33.52
N MET A 176 -8.88 22.31 -34.57
CA MET A 176 -8.25 23.63 -34.69
C MET A 176 -9.27 24.78 -34.74
N ALA A 177 -10.40 24.61 -35.42
CA ALA A 177 -11.49 25.59 -35.43
C ALA A 177 -12.07 25.84 -34.02
N GLY A 178 -11.97 24.86 -33.11
CA GLY A 178 -12.33 25.01 -31.70
C GLY A 178 -11.60 26.13 -30.96
N ALA A 179 -10.42 26.55 -31.44
CA ALA A 179 -9.69 27.69 -30.88
C ALA A 179 -10.44 29.02 -31.03
N LEU A 180 -11.37 29.13 -32.00
CA LEU A 180 -12.25 30.29 -32.18
C LEU A 180 -13.40 30.31 -31.16
N PHE A 181 -13.69 29.18 -30.49
CA PHE A 181 -14.85 28.98 -29.63
C PHE A 181 -14.45 28.53 -28.22
N ALA A 182 -13.77 29.41 -27.48
CA ALA A 182 -13.14 29.09 -26.20
C ALA A 182 -14.06 28.39 -25.18
N GLN A 183 -15.35 28.69 -25.13
CA GLN A 183 -16.29 28.07 -24.15
C GLN A 183 -16.61 26.60 -24.44
N VAL A 184 -16.47 26.17 -25.70
CA VAL A 184 -16.82 24.82 -26.17
C VAL A 184 -15.64 24.12 -26.85
N ALA A 185 -14.44 24.72 -26.79
CA ALA A 185 -13.23 24.25 -27.44
C ALA A 185 -12.91 22.76 -27.18
N ILE A 186 -13.15 22.28 -25.95
CA ILE A 186 -12.97 20.87 -25.59
C ILE A 186 -13.83 19.92 -26.43
N TRP A 187 -15.05 20.32 -26.78
CA TRP A 187 -15.97 19.50 -27.60
C TRP A 187 -15.53 19.44 -29.06
N PHE A 188 -14.94 20.51 -29.59
CA PHE A 188 -14.34 20.51 -30.92
C PHE A 188 -13.14 19.55 -31.02
N VAL A 189 -12.47 19.26 -29.91
CA VAL A 189 -11.42 18.24 -29.85
C VAL A 189 -12.01 16.84 -29.69
N LEU A 190 -12.89 16.65 -28.71
CA LEU A 190 -13.39 15.32 -28.31
C LEU A 190 -14.42 14.73 -29.26
N VAL A 191 -15.41 15.51 -29.73
CA VAL A 191 -16.51 14.97 -30.54
C VAL A 191 -16.03 14.41 -31.88
N PRO A 192 -15.19 15.13 -32.66
CA PRO A 192 -14.72 14.59 -33.94
C PRO A 192 -13.89 13.32 -33.79
N ILE A 193 -12.99 13.26 -32.81
CA ILE A 193 -12.14 12.07 -32.64
C ILE A 193 -12.96 10.85 -32.22
N LEU A 194 -13.94 11.02 -31.31
CA LEU A 194 -14.84 9.93 -30.92
C LEU A 194 -15.70 9.44 -32.09
N ALA A 195 -16.24 10.37 -32.88
CA ALA A 195 -17.00 10.02 -34.09
C ALA A 195 -16.13 9.26 -35.10
N VAL A 196 -14.90 9.73 -35.34
CA VAL A 196 -13.94 9.07 -36.23
C VAL A 196 -13.59 7.67 -35.72
N SER A 197 -13.35 7.49 -34.41
CA SER A 197 -13.10 6.17 -33.83
C SER A 197 -14.25 5.19 -34.06
N VAL A 198 -15.50 5.61 -33.82
CA VAL A 198 -16.68 4.77 -34.04
C VAL A 198 -16.84 4.42 -35.53
N ILE A 199 -16.73 5.42 -36.42
CA ILE A 199 -16.85 5.25 -37.87
C ILE A 199 -15.81 4.25 -38.39
N ILE A 200 -14.56 4.38 -37.95
CA ILE A 200 -13.46 3.51 -38.38
C ILE A 200 -13.66 2.08 -37.88
N THR A 201 -14.09 1.87 -36.63
CA THR A 201 -14.33 0.53 -36.09
C THR A 201 -15.49 -0.18 -36.79
N ILE A 202 -16.58 0.53 -37.08
CA ILE A 202 -17.70 -0.02 -37.85
C ILE A 202 -17.23 -0.35 -39.27
N TYR A 203 -16.52 0.57 -39.92
CA TYR A 203 -15.99 0.37 -41.26
C TYR A 203 -15.06 -0.85 -41.33
N SER A 204 -14.13 -0.99 -40.38
CA SER A 204 -13.18 -2.10 -40.36
C SER A 204 -13.90 -3.45 -40.19
N TYR A 205 -14.94 -3.52 -39.36
CA TYR A 205 -15.76 -4.72 -39.20
C TYR A 205 -16.56 -5.07 -40.45
N VAL A 206 -17.18 -4.07 -41.10
CA VAL A 206 -17.91 -4.29 -42.36
C VAL A 206 -16.99 -4.78 -43.46
N ILE A 207 -15.78 -4.22 -43.58
CA ILE A 207 -14.79 -4.68 -44.55
C ILE A 207 -14.34 -6.11 -44.24
N TYR A 208 -14.10 -6.44 -42.97
CA TYR A 208 -13.80 -7.80 -42.54
C TYR A 208 -14.91 -8.78 -42.94
N LYS A 209 -16.17 -8.50 -42.61
CA LYS A 209 -17.32 -9.34 -42.98
C LYS A 209 -17.52 -9.47 -44.49
N LYS A 210 -17.24 -8.42 -45.27
CA LYS A 210 -17.29 -8.49 -46.74
C LYS A 210 -16.21 -9.38 -47.32
N ILE A 211 -15.02 -9.40 -46.71
CA ILE A 211 -13.91 -10.25 -47.15
C ILE A 211 -14.18 -11.71 -46.76
N GLU A 212 -14.68 -11.96 -45.55
CA GLU A 212 -15.10 -13.29 -45.07
C GLU A 212 -16.28 -13.86 -45.90
N ALA A 213 -17.33 -13.07 -46.16
CA ALA A 213 -18.49 -13.51 -46.94
C ALA A 213 -18.20 -13.66 -48.46
N GLY A 214 -17.07 -13.13 -48.94
CA GLY A 214 -16.69 -13.13 -50.35
C GLY A 214 -15.90 -14.36 -50.81
N GLY A 215 -15.60 -15.33 -49.93
CA GLY A 215 -14.88 -16.55 -50.28
C GLY A 215 -13.53 -16.27 -50.96
N ILE A 216 -12.79 -15.33 -50.39
CA ILE A 216 -11.35 -15.12 -50.66
C ILE A 216 -10.61 -15.59 -49.40
N ASP A 217 -10.90 -16.82 -49.00
CA ASP A 217 -10.06 -17.59 -48.10
C ASP A 217 -9.16 -18.45 -48.97
N GLY A 218 -7.86 -18.25 -48.78
CA GLY A 218 -6.82 -19.01 -49.45
C GLY A 218 -5.48 -18.66 -48.83
N ASP A 219 -5.41 -18.59 -47.49
CA ASP A 219 -4.11 -18.82 -46.84
C ASP A 219 -3.73 -20.27 -47.18
N ALA A 220 -2.71 -20.44 -48.00
CA ALA A 220 -2.15 -21.75 -48.36
C ALA A 220 -1.70 -22.58 -47.15
N ALA A 221 -1.66 -21.97 -45.96
CA ALA A 221 -1.22 -22.59 -44.70
C ALA A 221 -2.20 -23.61 -44.10
N GLU A 222 -3.45 -23.71 -44.58
CA GLU A 222 -4.45 -24.64 -44.01
C GLU A 222 -4.71 -25.92 -44.82
N MET A 223 -3.88 -26.25 -45.82
CA MET A 223 -3.91 -27.60 -46.42
C MET A 223 -3.14 -28.59 -45.53
N LYS A 224 -3.68 -28.89 -44.34
CA LYS A 224 -3.27 -30.08 -43.58
C LYS A 224 -4.03 -31.28 -44.14
N ILE A 225 -3.45 -31.94 -45.14
CA ILE A 225 -3.77 -33.34 -45.39
C ILE A 225 -3.14 -34.12 -44.24
N ASP A 226 -3.96 -34.86 -43.48
CA ASP A 226 -3.49 -35.63 -42.32
C ASP A 226 -2.42 -36.63 -42.77
N ALA A 227 -1.24 -36.53 -42.16
CA ALA A 227 -0.13 -37.47 -42.33
C ALA A 227 -0.56 -38.84 -41.77
N GLY A 228 -1.10 -39.69 -42.64
CA GLY A 228 -1.69 -40.98 -42.26
C GLY A 228 -2.83 -41.44 -43.17
N SER A 229 -3.40 -40.56 -44.00
CA SER A 229 -4.18 -40.99 -45.17
C SER A 229 -3.21 -41.52 -46.24
N GLY A 230 -3.57 -42.59 -46.96
CA GLY A 230 -2.76 -43.13 -48.07
C GLY A 230 -2.59 -42.17 -49.27
N ASP A 231 -2.87 -40.88 -49.09
CA ASP A 231 -2.91 -39.81 -50.08
C ASP A 231 -1.78 -38.76 -49.89
N SER A 232 -0.81 -38.99 -48.99
CA SER A 232 0.29 -38.06 -48.69
C SER A 232 1.44 -38.09 -49.72
N THR A 233 1.13 -38.05 -51.01
CA THR A 233 2.12 -37.99 -52.09
C THR A 233 2.31 -36.56 -52.59
N TRP A 234 3.48 -36.27 -53.16
CA TRP A 234 3.76 -34.96 -53.79
C TRP A 234 2.72 -34.62 -54.87
N ASP A 235 2.36 -35.61 -55.71
CA ASP A 235 1.42 -35.42 -56.81
C ASP A 235 0.04 -34.95 -56.33
N ASN A 236 -0.49 -35.55 -55.26
CA ASN A 236 -1.78 -35.17 -54.68
C ASN A 236 -1.76 -33.76 -54.08
N LEU A 237 -0.66 -33.41 -53.37
CA LEU A 237 -0.51 -32.09 -52.78
C LEU A 237 -0.38 -30.99 -53.85
N LYS A 238 0.44 -31.27 -54.88
CA LYS A 238 0.62 -30.40 -56.04
C LYS A 238 -0.70 -30.19 -56.78
N GLU A 239 -1.44 -31.26 -57.05
CA GLU A 239 -2.73 -31.17 -57.76
C GLU A 239 -3.77 -30.38 -56.95
N GLY A 240 -3.86 -30.63 -55.65
CA GLY A 240 -4.76 -29.89 -54.76
C GLY A 240 -4.45 -28.39 -54.70
N TYR A 241 -3.17 -28.00 -54.75
CA TYR A 241 -2.77 -26.60 -54.83
C TYR A 241 -3.11 -25.97 -56.20
N LEU A 242 -2.82 -26.67 -57.30
CA LEU A 242 -3.13 -26.19 -58.65
C LEU A 242 -4.64 -26.00 -58.88
N GLN A 243 -5.49 -26.87 -58.33
CA GLN A 243 -6.95 -26.70 -58.40
C GLN A 243 -7.44 -25.42 -57.68
N GLN A 244 -6.80 -25.05 -56.56
CA GLN A 244 -7.13 -23.81 -55.84
C GLN A 244 -6.69 -22.56 -56.62
N VAL A 245 -5.52 -22.63 -57.26
CA VAL A 245 -5.03 -21.57 -58.16
C VAL A 245 -5.97 -21.42 -59.34
N GLU A 246 -6.34 -22.52 -60.01
CA GLU A 246 -7.27 -22.51 -61.14
C GLU A 246 -8.63 -21.91 -60.76
N LYS A 247 -9.19 -22.32 -59.62
CA LYS A 247 -10.44 -21.76 -59.09
C LYS A 247 -10.34 -20.26 -58.80
N SER A 248 -9.17 -19.78 -58.40
CA SER A 248 -8.91 -18.35 -58.17
C SER A 248 -8.78 -17.59 -59.49
N LEU A 249 -8.07 -18.15 -60.48
CA LEU A 249 -7.91 -17.60 -61.83
C LEU A 249 -9.22 -17.54 -62.62
N MET A 250 -10.15 -18.48 -62.37
CA MET A 250 -11.51 -18.47 -62.95
C MET A 250 -12.29 -17.19 -62.62
N LYS A 251 -12.00 -16.53 -61.49
CA LYS A 251 -12.67 -15.30 -61.02
C LYS A 251 -12.22 -14.01 -61.73
N VAL A 252 -11.12 -14.05 -62.49
CA VAL A 252 -10.55 -12.88 -63.19
C VAL A 252 -10.84 -13.00 -64.69
N SER A 253 -10.98 -11.92 -65.45
CA SER A 253 -11.15 -12.02 -66.92
C SER A 253 -9.83 -11.75 -67.63
N SER A 254 -9.02 -12.80 -67.83
CA SER A 254 -7.71 -12.72 -68.51
C SER A 254 -7.53 -13.89 -69.50
N PRO A 255 -6.96 -13.67 -70.71
CA PRO A 255 -6.63 -14.74 -71.65
C PRO A 255 -5.39 -15.55 -71.24
N ARG A 256 -4.58 -15.06 -70.29
CA ARG A 256 -3.31 -15.69 -69.84
C ARG A 256 -3.46 -16.66 -68.68
N LYS A 257 -4.68 -16.99 -68.25
CA LYS A 257 -4.91 -17.89 -67.10
C LYS A 257 -4.25 -19.25 -67.26
N LYS A 258 -4.34 -19.81 -68.48
CA LYS A 258 -3.80 -21.13 -68.79
C LYS A 258 -2.27 -21.15 -68.71
N GLU A 259 -1.64 -20.11 -69.29
CA GLU A 259 -0.19 -19.89 -69.24
C GLU A 259 0.31 -19.77 -67.79
N VAL A 260 -0.37 -18.99 -66.95
CA VAL A 260 0.01 -18.83 -65.54
C VAL A 260 -0.16 -20.13 -64.75
N LEU A 261 -1.21 -20.91 -65.00
CA LEU A 261 -1.41 -22.19 -64.33
C LEU A 261 -0.33 -23.21 -64.75
N GLU A 262 0.06 -23.23 -66.03
CA GLU A 262 1.15 -24.06 -66.56
C GLU A 262 2.52 -23.66 -65.99
N ASP A 263 2.81 -22.36 -65.88
CA ASP A 263 4.05 -21.84 -65.29
C ASP A 263 4.18 -22.22 -63.80
N ILE A 264 3.08 -22.14 -63.04
CA ILE A 264 3.04 -22.51 -61.63
C ILE A 264 3.28 -24.02 -61.47
N ALA A 265 2.65 -24.85 -62.31
CA ALA A 265 2.87 -26.29 -62.30
C ALA A 265 4.34 -26.65 -62.60
N CYS A 266 4.94 -25.98 -63.58
CA CYS A 266 6.34 -26.16 -63.96
C CYS A 266 7.30 -25.75 -62.82
N HIS A 267 7.02 -24.63 -62.14
CA HIS A 267 7.86 -24.18 -61.02
C HIS A 267 7.79 -25.13 -59.82
N LEU A 268 6.62 -25.69 -59.54
CA LEU A 268 6.45 -26.72 -58.50
C LEU A 268 7.27 -27.98 -58.82
N ASP A 269 7.24 -28.45 -60.08
CA ASP A 269 8.05 -29.61 -60.50
C ASP A 269 9.54 -29.36 -60.40
N GLN A 270 9.99 -28.14 -60.75
CA GLN A 270 11.37 -27.75 -60.59
C GLN A 270 11.80 -27.78 -59.11
N LYS A 271 11.00 -27.17 -58.23
CA LYS A 271 11.27 -27.14 -56.78
C LYS A 271 11.30 -28.52 -56.14
N PHE A 272 10.42 -29.41 -56.57
CA PHE A 272 10.45 -30.81 -56.14
C PHE A 272 11.68 -31.56 -56.68
N GLY A 273 12.08 -31.31 -57.92
CA GLY A 273 13.28 -31.89 -58.52
C GLY A 273 14.59 -31.44 -57.88
N GLU A 274 14.61 -30.27 -57.23
CA GLU A 274 15.75 -29.76 -56.45
C GLU A 274 15.97 -30.52 -55.13
N LEU A 275 14.98 -31.28 -54.64
CA LEU A 275 15.11 -32.11 -53.44
C LEU A 275 15.83 -33.43 -53.75
N ALA A 276 16.85 -33.74 -52.94
CA ALA A 276 17.47 -35.06 -52.90
C ALA A 276 16.48 -36.14 -52.44
N ASP A 277 16.69 -37.40 -52.83
CA ASP A 277 15.71 -38.47 -52.58
C ASP A 277 15.44 -38.70 -51.07
N ASP A 278 16.42 -38.44 -50.22
CA ASP A 278 16.33 -38.48 -48.75
C ASP A 278 15.61 -37.26 -48.14
N ASP A 279 15.57 -36.14 -48.85
CA ASP A 279 14.90 -34.90 -48.45
C ASP A 279 13.44 -34.80 -48.95
N ARG A 280 12.95 -35.81 -49.67
CA ARG A 280 11.58 -35.86 -50.20
C ARG A 280 10.58 -36.32 -49.15
N THR A 281 10.51 -35.57 -48.05
CA THR A 281 9.58 -35.80 -46.93
C THR A 281 8.31 -34.96 -47.07
N TRP A 282 7.26 -35.38 -46.36
CA TRP A 282 5.98 -34.67 -46.32
C TRP A 282 6.13 -33.23 -45.83
N GLU A 283 6.98 -32.97 -44.83
CA GLU A 283 7.22 -31.61 -44.34
C GLU A 283 7.83 -30.71 -45.42
N ASN A 284 8.78 -31.23 -46.21
CA ASN A 284 9.42 -30.47 -47.29
C ASN A 284 8.46 -30.21 -48.45
N TYR A 285 7.53 -31.12 -48.74
CA TYR A 285 6.47 -30.90 -49.73
C TYR A 285 5.56 -29.74 -49.31
N GLN A 286 5.13 -29.71 -48.05
CA GLN A 286 4.32 -28.61 -47.51
C GLN A 286 5.08 -27.28 -47.52
N GLN A 287 6.40 -27.31 -47.29
CA GLN A 287 7.25 -26.13 -47.37
C GLN A 287 7.31 -25.56 -48.79
N ILE A 288 7.47 -26.40 -49.82
CA ILE A 288 7.45 -25.94 -51.23
C ILE A 288 6.11 -25.23 -51.55
N ILE A 289 4.97 -25.79 -51.15
CA ILE A 289 3.66 -25.15 -51.35
C ILE A 289 3.56 -23.82 -50.59
N THR A 290 4.08 -23.77 -49.37
CA THR A 290 4.08 -22.55 -48.55
C THR A 290 4.92 -21.44 -49.19
N GLU A 291 6.06 -21.79 -49.82
CA GLU A 291 6.93 -20.85 -50.52
C GLU A 291 6.28 -20.25 -51.78
N MET A 292 5.35 -20.97 -52.41
CA MET A 292 4.59 -20.47 -53.56
C MET A 292 3.59 -19.37 -53.18
N GLY A 293 3.17 -19.31 -51.91
CA GLY A 293 2.25 -18.29 -51.39
C GLY A 293 0.77 -18.60 -51.64
N PRO A 294 -0.13 -17.68 -51.27
CA PRO A 294 -1.57 -17.84 -51.44
C PRO A 294 -1.99 -18.05 -52.91
N ALA A 295 -2.84 -19.05 -53.16
CA ALA A 295 -3.37 -19.30 -54.51
C ALA A 295 -4.13 -18.09 -55.10
N GLY A 296 -4.67 -17.21 -54.24
CA GLY A 296 -5.36 -15.98 -54.63
C GLY A 296 -4.44 -14.86 -55.17
N ASP A 297 -3.15 -14.86 -54.83
CA ASP A 297 -2.22 -13.79 -55.21
C ASP A 297 -1.95 -13.81 -56.72
N TYR A 298 -1.97 -14.98 -57.35
CA TYR A 298 -1.81 -15.10 -58.81
C TYR A 298 -2.99 -14.50 -59.60
N ALA A 299 -4.19 -14.51 -59.02
CA ALA A 299 -5.34 -13.83 -59.60
C ALA A 299 -5.21 -12.30 -59.50
N GLU A 300 -4.57 -11.78 -58.44
CA GLU A 300 -4.28 -10.35 -58.29
C GLU A 300 -3.25 -9.86 -59.33
N LEU A 301 -2.26 -10.68 -59.68
CA LEU A 301 -1.26 -10.38 -60.73
C LEU A 301 -1.89 -10.22 -62.14
N LEU A 302 -2.96 -10.95 -62.42
CA LEU A 302 -3.69 -10.90 -63.70
C LEU A 302 -4.86 -9.90 -63.70
N SER A 303 -5.17 -9.30 -62.56
CA SER A 303 -6.16 -8.24 -62.47
C SER A 303 -5.62 -6.98 -63.16
N PRO A 304 -6.38 -6.31 -64.04
CA PRO A 304 -5.87 -5.14 -64.74
C PRO A 304 -5.45 -4.09 -63.71
N ALA A 305 -4.14 -3.81 -63.66
CA ALA A 305 -3.56 -2.80 -62.81
C ALA A 305 -4.24 -1.46 -63.13
N SER A 306 -5.14 -1.00 -62.24
CA SER A 306 -5.61 0.37 -62.29
C SER A 306 -4.47 1.28 -61.86
N VAL A 307 -3.66 1.65 -62.84
CA VAL A 307 -3.05 2.97 -62.96
C VAL A 307 -4.19 3.99 -62.81
N GLU A 308 -4.36 4.54 -61.61
CA GLU A 308 -5.00 5.84 -61.45
C GLU A 308 -4.54 6.49 -60.13
N ALA A 309 -3.26 6.87 -60.11
CA ALA A 309 -2.84 8.05 -59.40
C ALA A 309 -3.34 9.28 -60.18
N SER A 310 -4.61 9.67 -60.01
CA SER A 310 -5.07 11.01 -60.39
C SER A 310 -6.07 11.56 -59.36
N THR A 311 -5.60 12.59 -58.65
CA THR A 311 -6.35 13.76 -58.17
C THR A 311 -7.89 13.67 -58.09
N LYS A 312 -8.45 12.82 -57.21
CA LYS A 312 -9.84 13.03 -56.76
C LYS A 312 -9.89 14.23 -55.81
N LYS A 313 -10.35 15.37 -56.35
CA LYS A 313 -10.90 16.50 -55.57
C LYS A 313 -11.83 15.93 -54.49
N PHE A 314 -11.65 16.41 -53.25
CA PHE A 314 -12.46 16.06 -52.10
C PHE A 314 -13.95 16.05 -52.47
N PRO A 315 -14.68 14.93 -52.36
CA PRO A 315 -16.11 14.94 -52.62
C PRO A 315 -16.77 15.77 -51.53
N LEU A 316 -17.28 16.95 -51.89
CA LEU A 316 -17.96 17.89 -51.01
C LEU A 316 -19.03 17.17 -50.15
N GLY A 317 -19.69 16.14 -50.71
CA GLY A 317 -20.65 15.28 -50.02
C GLY A 317 -20.10 14.48 -48.82
N MET A 318 -18.80 14.22 -48.73
CA MET A 318 -18.19 13.50 -47.60
C MET A 318 -17.86 14.43 -46.43
N ILE A 319 -17.38 15.65 -46.73
CA ILE A 319 -17.23 16.73 -45.73
C ILE A 319 -18.62 17.10 -45.21
N ILE A 320 -19.62 17.24 -46.09
CA ILE A 320 -21.01 17.46 -45.70
C ILE A 320 -21.50 16.31 -44.82
N LYS A 321 -21.26 15.04 -45.13
CA LYS A 321 -21.69 13.92 -44.25
C LYS A 321 -21.02 13.93 -42.89
N VAL A 322 -19.72 14.23 -42.78
CA VAL A 322 -19.02 14.30 -41.49
C VAL A 322 -19.44 15.54 -40.69
N VAL A 323 -19.60 16.68 -41.34
CA VAL A 323 -20.08 17.93 -40.72
C VAL A 323 -21.56 17.85 -40.36
N VAL A 324 -22.38 17.14 -41.16
CA VAL A 324 -23.79 16.85 -40.86
C VAL A 324 -23.90 15.83 -39.75
N ILE A 325 -23.06 14.78 -39.68
CA ILE A 325 -23.09 13.83 -38.57
C ILE A 325 -22.55 14.49 -37.29
N ALA A 326 -21.45 15.23 -37.35
CA ALA A 326 -20.94 15.99 -36.20
C ALA A 326 -21.90 17.10 -35.77
N GLY A 327 -22.53 17.78 -36.74
CA GLY A 327 -23.55 18.81 -36.53
C GLY A 327 -24.87 18.22 -36.03
N LEU A 328 -25.27 17.03 -36.47
CA LEU A 328 -26.41 16.27 -35.94
C LEU A 328 -26.10 15.76 -34.54
N ILE A 329 -24.89 15.28 -34.24
CA ILE A 329 -24.46 14.92 -32.89
C ILE A 329 -24.44 16.18 -32.00
N TRP A 330 -24.09 17.35 -32.54
CA TRP A 330 -24.07 18.64 -31.84
C TRP A 330 -25.47 19.26 -31.64
N LEU A 331 -26.38 19.13 -32.60
CA LEU A 331 -27.80 19.49 -32.50
C LEU A 331 -28.58 18.49 -31.64
N MET A 332 -28.15 17.24 -31.67
CA MET A 332 -28.66 16.21 -30.79
C MET A 332 -28.04 16.35 -29.41
N LEU A 333 -26.91 17.00 -29.16
CA LEU A 333 -26.26 17.07 -27.83
C LEU A 333 -27.17 17.63 -26.71
N PRO A 334 -28.03 18.65 -26.92
CA PRO A 334 -29.04 19.06 -25.95
C PRO A 334 -30.18 18.06 -25.83
N PHE A 335 -30.57 17.39 -26.93
CA PHE A 335 -31.59 16.34 -26.94
C PHE A 335 -31.09 14.98 -26.47
N ILE A 336 -29.78 14.72 -26.52
CA ILE A 336 -29.03 13.60 -26.00
C ILE A 336 -28.78 13.92 -24.54
N ASN A 337 -28.43 15.14 -24.13
CA ASN A 337 -28.44 15.48 -22.69
C ASN A 337 -29.86 15.42 -22.11
N LYS A 338 -30.89 15.82 -22.86
CA LYS A 338 -32.29 15.77 -22.45
C LYS A 338 -32.87 14.36 -22.57
N ALA A 339 -32.47 13.52 -23.52
CA ALA A 339 -32.86 12.11 -23.66
C ALA A 339 -31.99 11.17 -22.82
N ILE A 340 -30.75 11.52 -22.47
CA ILE A 340 -29.99 10.84 -21.42
C ILE A 340 -30.66 11.12 -20.07
N ARG A 341 -31.13 12.36 -19.85
CA ARG A 341 -31.91 12.72 -18.65
C ARG A 341 -33.36 12.19 -18.66
N LYS A 342 -33.99 12.02 -19.84
CA LYS A 342 -35.42 11.65 -19.99
C LYS A 342 -35.65 10.19 -20.43
N ALA A 343 -34.68 9.55 -21.05
CA ALA A 343 -34.70 8.14 -21.50
C ALA A 343 -33.74 7.24 -20.68
N GLY A 344 -33.10 7.76 -19.63
CA GLY A 344 -32.42 6.92 -18.64
C GLY A 344 -31.38 5.95 -19.22
N PHE A 345 -30.57 6.38 -20.18
CA PHE A 345 -29.42 5.61 -20.66
C PHE A 345 -28.32 5.56 -19.58
N ASP A 346 -28.54 4.76 -18.55
CA ASP A 346 -27.48 3.98 -17.91
C ASP A 346 -27.20 2.84 -18.93
N THR A 347 -26.18 2.97 -19.79
CA THR A 347 -25.81 1.99 -20.85
C THR A 347 -25.23 0.69 -20.31
N ARG A 348 -25.66 0.32 -19.11
CA ARG A 348 -25.12 -0.76 -18.31
C ARG A 348 -26.29 -1.63 -17.92
N GLN A 349 -26.22 -2.93 -18.19
CA GLN A 349 -27.16 -3.86 -17.58
C GLN A 349 -26.92 -3.82 -16.08
N VAL A 350 -27.89 -3.24 -15.38
CA VAL A 350 -27.90 -3.08 -13.93
C VAL A 350 -28.99 -3.96 -13.36
N ASP A 351 -28.64 -4.69 -12.32
CA ASP A 351 -29.58 -5.50 -11.58
C ASP A 351 -30.18 -4.66 -10.44
N ASN A 352 -31.34 -5.10 -9.93
CA ASN A 352 -31.85 -4.54 -8.69
C ASN A 352 -30.96 -4.97 -7.53
N ILE A 353 -30.15 -4.03 -7.02
CA ILE A 353 -29.30 -4.24 -5.85
C ILE A 353 -29.95 -3.77 -4.53
N ASN A 354 -31.14 -3.15 -4.59
CA ASN A 354 -31.92 -2.77 -3.41
C ASN A 354 -32.71 -3.98 -2.89
N LEU A 355 -31.97 -5.02 -2.54
CA LEU A 355 -32.53 -6.25 -1.98
C LEU A 355 -32.58 -6.14 -0.46
N PRO A 356 -33.66 -6.60 0.20
CA PRO A 356 -33.67 -6.68 1.65
C PRO A 356 -32.57 -7.63 2.10
N PHE A 357 -31.88 -7.24 3.17
CA PHE A 357 -30.85 -8.10 3.74
C PHE A 357 -31.51 -9.32 4.40
N VAL A 358 -31.15 -10.51 3.92
CA VAL A 358 -31.50 -11.80 4.47
C VAL A 358 -30.19 -12.50 4.77
N ASN A 359 -29.98 -12.87 6.04
CA ASN A 359 -28.75 -13.49 6.47
C ASN A 359 -28.64 -14.93 5.93
N ASP A 360 -27.46 -15.33 5.51
CA ASP A 360 -27.11 -16.68 5.07
C ASP A 360 -25.88 -17.15 5.83
N PRO A 361 -26.02 -17.92 6.92
CA PRO A 361 -24.87 -18.35 7.72
C PRO A 361 -23.88 -19.22 6.94
N GLU A 362 -24.33 -19.92 5.90
CA GLU A 362 -23.51 -20.91 5.16
C GLU A 362 -22.53 -20.23 4.20
N VAL A 363 -22.87 -19.06 3.67
CA VAL A 363 -22.00 -18.29 2.77
C VAL A 363 -20.83 -17.62 3.50
N ILE A 364 -21.00 -17.38 4.80
CA ILE A 364 -20.06 -16.56 5.56
C ILE A 364 -18.73 -17.29 5.74
N GLY A 365 -17.63 -16.59 5.48
CA GLY A 365 -16.29 -17.15 5.47
C GLY A 365 -15.54 -16.76 4.20
N THR A 366 -14.46 -17.48 3.94
CA THR A 366 -13.62 -17.24 2.76
C THR A 366 -13.69 -18.42 1.81
N TRP A 367 -13.70 -18.09 0.53
CA TRP A 367 -13.84 -19.02 -0.57
C TRP A 367 -12.70 -18.77 -1.55
N THR A 368 -11.98 -19.81 -1.94
CA THR A 368 -10.85 -19.70 -2.86
C THR A 368 -11.20 -20.29 -4.22
N SER A 369 -10.88 -19.55 -5.28
CA SER A 369 -11.22 -19.95 -6.64
C SER A 369 -10.37 -21.13 -7.08
N VAL A 370 -11.02 -22.24 -7.43
CA VAL A 370 -10.38 -23.48 -7.90
C VAL A 370 -10.57 -23.69 -9.39
N ASP A 371 -11.67 -23.17 -9.96
CA ASP A 371 -11.97 -23.32 -11.37
C ASP A 371 -12.86 -22.18 -11.92
N PHE A 372 -13.05 -22.18 -13.25
CA PHE A 372 -13.97 -21.28 -13.95
C PHE A 372 -14.67 -22.02 -15.10
N VAL A 373 -15.99 -22.19 -14.96
CA VAL A 373 -16.82 -23.01 -15.85
C VAL A 373 -17.95 -22.17 -16.46
N ARG A 374 -18.42 -22.52 -17.67
CA ARG A 374 -19.53 -21.78 -18.30
C ARG A 374 -20.87 -22.21 -17.72
N GLU A 375 -21.02 -23.49 -17.43
CA GLU A 375 -22.20 -24.10 -16.82
C GLU A 375 -21.75 -24.93 -15.60
N MET A 376 -22.58 -25.00 -14.55
CA MET A 376 -22.18 -25.63 -13.28
C MET A 376 -21.86 -27.13 -13.44
N GLU A 377 -22.55 -27.81 -14.36
CA GLU A 377 -22.42 -29.25 -14.64
C GLU A 377 -21.06 -29.63 -15.22
N GLN A 378 -20.29 -28.65 -15.70
CA GLN A 378 -18.94 -28.89 -16.25
C GLN A 378 -17.90 -29.11 -15.16
N PHE A 379 -18.17 -28.67 -13.93
CA PHE A 379 -17.21 -28.76 -12.84
C PHE A 379 -16.94 -30.21 -12.42
N LYS A 380 -15.66 -30.53 -12.23
CA LYS A 380 -15.20 -31.80 -11.67
C LYS A 380 -14.24 -31.52 -10.51
N ALA A 381 -14.51 -32.08 -9.34
CA ALA A 381 -13.65 -31.91 -8.17
C ALA A 381 -12.24 -32.46 -8.44
N GLY A 382 -11.21 -31.68 -8.10
CA GLY A 382 -9.80 -32.05 -8.31
C GLY A 382 -9.25 -31.85 -9.73
N GLU A 383 -10.11 -31.66 -10.74
CA GLU A 383 -9.72 -31.45 -12.14
C GLU A 383 -10.08 -30.04 -12.62
N LYS A 384 -9.07 -29.18 -12.83
CA LYS A 384 -9.29 -27.82 -13.35
C LYS A 384 -9.70 -27.86 -14.82
N GLN A 385 -10.93 -27.44 -15.13
CA GLN A 385 -11.48 -27.35 -16.48
C GLN A 385 -11.02 -26.09 -17.22
N TRP A 386 -10.68 -25.02 -16.50
CA TRP A 386 -10.19 -23.79 -17.09
C TRP A 386 -8.79 -23.94 -17.71
N GLY A 387 -8.72 -23.89 -19.05
CA GLY A 387 -7.46 -23.92 -19.81
C GLY A 387 -6.76 -22.57 -20.00
N GLY A 388 -7.34 -21.45 -19.55
CA GLY A 388 -6.85 -20.09 -19.82
C GLY A 388 -5.80 -19.52 -18.86
N GLY A 389 -5.12 -20.35 -18.08
CA GLY A 389 -4.06 -19.92 -17.14
C GLY A 389 -4.54 -19.60 -15.72
N GLU A 390 -3.95 -18.58 -15.08
CA GLU A 390 -4.32 -18.14 -13.72
C GLU A 390 -5.73 -17.54 -13.67
N LEU A 391 -6.46 -17.80 -12.57
CA LEU A 391 -7.79 -17.24 -12.33
C LEU A 391 -7.69 -15.80 -11.81
N TYR A 392 -8.51 -14.91 -12.39
CA TYR A 392 -8.53 -13.49 -12.03
C TYR A 392 -9.09 -13.23 -10.62
N LEU A 393 -10.27 -13.77 -10.32
CA LEU A 393 -10.76 -13.84 -8.95
C LEU A 393 -9.98 -14.96 -8.24
N LYS A 394 -9.24 -14.62 -7.18
CA LYS A 394 -8.47 -15.58 -6.39
C LYS A 394 -9.22 -16.02 -5.15
N GLU A 395 -9.88 -15.07 -4.48
CA GLU A 395 -10.65 -15.31 -3.26
C GLU A 395 -11.89 -14.41 -3.21
N LEU A 396 -12.92 -14.86 -2.49
CA LEU A 396 -14.10 -14.09 -2.14
C LEU A 396 -14.41 -14.27 -0.65
N ILE A 397 -14.59 -13.15 0.05
CA ILE A 397 -14.73 -13.12 1.50
C ILE A 397 -16.07 -12.51 1.89
N PHE A 398 -16.94 -13.32 2.50
CA PHE A 398 -18.27 -12.93 2.98
C PHE A 398 -18.26 -12.65 4.48
N LEU A 399 -18.73 -11.47 4.88
CA LEU A 399 -18.74 -10.97 6.25
C LEU A 399 -20.16 -10.85 6.77
N PRO A 400 -20.40 -10.88 8.09
CA PRO A 400 -21.74 -10.65 8.61
C PRO A 400 -22.32 -9.28 8.21
N GLU A 401 -23.63 -9.14 8.38
CA GLU A 401 -24.39 -7.93 8.05
C GLU A 401 -24.34 -7.56 6.55
N GLY A 402 -24.16 -8.56 5.68
CA GLY A 402 -24.22 -8.37 4.24
C GLY A 402 -23.03 -7.63 3.65
N LYS A 403 -21.88 -7.63 4.34
CA LYS A 403 -20.65 -6.95 3.89
C LYS A 403 -19.67 -7.95 3.28
N THR A 404 -18.77 -7.47 2.43
CA THR A 404 -17.58 -8.22 2.00
C THR A 404 -16.31 -7.43 2.35
N PHE A 405 -15.12 -8.03 2.19
CA PHE A 405 -13.86 -7.31 2.41
C PHE A 405 -13.64 -6.15 1.42
N LYS A 406 -14.30 -6.19 0.25
CA LYS A 406 -14.24 -5.10 -0.73
C LYS A 406 -15.39 -4.13 -0.47
N PRO A 407 -15.12 -2.82 -0.29
CA PRO A 407 -16.15 -1.85 0.11
C PRO A 407 -17.23 -1.61 -0.96
N TRP A 408 -17.06 -2.15 -2.18
CA TRP A 408 -18.01 -2.07 -3.28
C TRP A 408 -18.82 -3.36 -3.51
N TRP A 409 -18.62 -4.41 -2.72
CA TRP A 409 -19.40 -5.66 -2.75
C TRP A 409 -20.14 -5.87 -1.41
N ASN A 410 -21.45 -6.08 -1.48
CA ASN A 410 -22.31 -6.46 -0.36
C ASN A 410 -23.03 -7.77 -0.71
N TRP A 411 -23.69 -8.43 0.23
CA TRP A 411 -24.43 -9.67 -0.05
C TRP A 411 -25.72 -9.78 0.76
N THR A 412 -26.64 -10.59 0.25
CA THR A 412 -27.84 -11.09 0.91
C THR A 412 -27.98 -12.57 0.51
N ARG A 413 -28.79 -13.37 1.19
CA ARG A 413 -28.90 -14.80 0.90
C ARG A 413 -29.08 -15.07 -0.60
N GLY A 414 -28.15 -15.85 -1.17
CA GLY A 414 -28.09 -16.26 -2.57
C GLY A 414 -27.53 -15.24 -3.56
N VAL A 415 -27.16 -14.02 -3.13
CA VAL A 415 -26.77 -12.92 -4.04
C VAL A 415 -25.66 -12.03 -3.47
N VAL A 416 -24.63 -11.74 -4.28
CA VAL A 416 -23.65 -10.66 -4.06
C VAL A 416 -23.99 -9.47 -4.94
N THR A 417 -24.11 -8.30 -4.33
CA THR A 417 -24.38 -7.04 -5.02
C THR A 417 -23.11 -6.20 -5.16
N HIS A 418 -22.92 -5.56 -6.32
CA HIS A 418 -21.85 -4.60 -6.55
C HIS A 418 -22.42 -3.19 -6.61
N SER A 419 -21.95 -2.29 -5.73
CA SER A 419 -22.49 -0.91 -5.63
C SER A 419 -22.07 -0.01 -6.79
N GLY A 420 -20.79 -0.06 -7.18
CA GLY A 420 -20.29 0.67 -8.36
C GLY A 420 -20.87 0.12 -9.67
N ASP A 421 -20.89 -1.21 -9.79
CA ASP A 421 -21.30 -1.88 -11.02
C ASP A 421 -22.79 -2.16 -11.15
N LYS A 422 -23.54 -1.92 -10.06
CA LYS A 422 -24.97 -2.17 -9.92
C LYS A 422 -25.38 -3.57 -10.43
N THR A 423 -24.60 -4.60 -10.11
CA THR A 423 -24.91 -6.00 -10.45
C THR A 423 -25.32 -6.79 -9.21
N ALA A 424 -26.11 -7.84 -9.40
CA ALA A 424 -26.57 -8.78 -8.37
C ALA A 424 -26.25 -10.20 -8.86
N ALA A 425 -25.05 -10.67 -8.55
CA ALA A 425 -24.53 -11.98 -8.93
C ALA A 425 -25.04 -13.06 -7.98
N LYS A 426 -25.67 -14.12 -8.52
CA LYS A 426 -26.10 -15.25 -7.69
C LYS A 426 -24.92 -16.11 -7.29
N TYR A 427 -25.06 -16.75 -6.14
CA TYR A 427 -24.19 -17.85 -5.75
C TYR A 427 -25.00 -19.08 -5.39
N HIS A 428 -24.46 -20.25 -5.70
CA HIS A 428 -25.02 -21.55 -5.35
C HIS A 428 -23.98 -22.36 -4.59
N ILE A 429 -24.35 -22.87 -3.41
CA ILE A 429 -23.46 -23.70 -2.59
C ILE A 429 -23.86 -25.17 -2.80
N GLN A 430 -22.89 -26.03 -3.06
CA GLN A 430 -23.06 -27.47 -3.26
C GLN A 430 -21.88 -28.23 -2.65
N GLU A 431 -22.11 -29.46 -2.22
CA GLU A 431 -21.05 -30.35 -1.72
C GLU A 431 -20.64 -31.35 -2.80
N PHE A 432 -19.32 -31.51 -2.98
CA PHE A 432 -18.73 -32.52 -3.86
C PHE A 432 -17.61 -33.21 -3.08
N ASP A 433 -17.64 -34.54 -3.02
CA ASP A 433 -16.59 -35.38 -2.38
C ASP A 433 -16.21 -34.96 -0.94
N GLY A 434 -17.18 -34.47 -0.17
CA GLY A 434 -16.98 -34.02 1.22
C GLY A 434 -16.42 -32.60 1.36
N ASP A 435 -16.16 -31.91 0.25
CA ASP A 435 -15.76 -30.51 0.20
C ASP A 435 -16.93 -29.62 -0.24
N THR A 436 -17.08 -28.45 0.38
CA THR A 436 -18.12 -27.48 0.01
C THR A 436 -17.60 -26.54 -1.08
N TYR A 437 -18.37 -26.36 -2.15
CA TYR A 437 -18.07 -25.47 -3.27
C TYR A 437 -19.17 -24.43 -3.48
N MET A 438 -18.77 -23.26 -3.97
CA MET A 438 -19.63 -22.16 -4.38
C MET A 438 -19.48 -21.92 -5.88
N PHE A 439 -20.59 -21.93 -6.59
CA PHE A 439 -20.69 -21.45 -7.96
C PHE A 439 -21.15 -20.00 -7.92
N PHE A 440 -20.22 -19.10 -8.16
CA PHE A 440 -20.44 -17.66 -8.12
C PHE A 440 -20.60 -17.10 -9.54
N GLU A 441 -21.77 -16.53 -9.86
CA GLU A 441 -22.02 -15.88 -11.15
C GLU A 441 -21.06 -14.70 -11.37
N TRP A 442 -20.25 -14.78 -12.41
CA TRP A 442 -19.33 -13.72 -12.77
C TRP A 442 -19.99 -12.68 -13.68
N LYS A 443 -20.53 -11.63 -13.06
CA LYS A 443 -21.17 -10.50 -13.74
C LYS A 443 -20.19 -9.34 -13.95
N SER A 444 -19.34 -9.46 -14.96
CA SER A 444 -18.31 -8.46 -15.32
C SER A 444 -18.77 -7.50 -16.43
N GLY A 445 -17.84 -6.81 -17.10
CA GLY A 445 -18.12 -6.07 -18.33
C GLY A 445 -18.79 -6.92 -19.42
N ASP A 446 -18.53 -8.23 -19.44
CA ASP A 446 -19.19 -9.15 -20.37
C ASP A 446 -20.70 -9.28 -20.12
N TYR A 447 -21.13 -9.19 -18.85
CA TYR A 447 -22.55 -9.13 -18.49
C TYR A 447 -23.11 -7.71 -18.64
N THR A 448 -22.44 -6.74 -18.00
CA THR A 448 -22.95 -5.37 -17.85
C THR A 448 -22.90 -4.54 -19.14
N ILE A 449 -21.99 -4.84 -20.06
CA ILE A 449 -21.76 -4.06 -21.29
C ILE A 449 -22.02 -4.92 -22.53
N ARG A 450 -21.63 -6.20 -22.52
CA ARG A 450 -21.79 -7.11 -23.68
C ARG A 450 -23.03 -8.00 -23.62
N HIS A 451 -23.83 -7.92 -22.55
CA HIS A 451 -25.09 -8.65 -22.38
C HIS A 451 -24.97 -10.17 -22.53
N MET A 452 -23.80 -10.74 -22.21
CA MET A 452 -23.59 -12.19 -22.22
C MET A 452 -24.11 -12.82 -20.93
N LYS A 453 -24.51 -14.10 -21.00
CA LYS A 453 -24.82 -14.88 -19.80
C LYS A 453 -23.56 -14.98 -18.92
N PRO A 454 -23.69 -14.80 -17.59
CA PRO A 454 -22.55 -14.93 -16.69
C PRO A 454 -22.09 -16.39 -16.65
N ALA A 455 -20.77 -16.58 -16.69
CA ALA A 455 -20.11 -17.85 -16.36
C ALA A 455 -19.89 -17.94 -14.83
N TYR A 456 -19.42 -19.08 -14.34
CA TYR A 456 -19.29 -19.33 -12.90
C TYR A 456 -17.82 -19.45 -12.50
N TYR A 457 -17.43 -18.67 -11.49
CA TYR A 457 -16.30 -19.04 -10.67
C TYR A 457 -16.71 -20.19 -9.76
N VAL A 458 -15.92 -21.26 -9.75
CA VAL A 458 -16.06 -22.32 -8.76
C VAL A 458 -15.07 -22.04 -7.66
N LEU A 459 -15.58 -21.74 -6.47
CA LEU A 459 -14.78 -21.48 -5.29
C LEU A 459 -14.95 -22.63 -4.30
N LYS A 460 -13.84 -23.19 -3.83
CA LYS A 460 -13.86 -24.14 -2.72
C LYS A 460 -13.94 -23.36 -1.41
N LYS A 461 -14.82 -23.78 -0.51
CA LYS A 461 -14.87 -23.26 0.84
C LYS A 461 -13.60 -23.70 1.54
N GLU A 462 -12.78 -22.76 1.93
CA GLU A 462 -11.61 -23.11 2.73
C GLU A 462 -12.07 -23.29 4.18
N ILE A 463 -12.01 -24.55 4.63
CA ILE A 463 -12.31 -24.93 6.01
C ILE A 463 -11.07 -25.62 6.56
N ALA A 464 -10.14 -24.83 7.09
CA ALA A 464 -9.15 -25.31 8.03
C ALA A 464 -9.68 -25.09 9.45
N VAL A 465 -9.72 -26.15 10.25
CA VAL A 465 -9.91 -26.02 11.70
C VAL A 465 -8.63 -25.39 12.24
N ILE A 466 -8.78 -24.26 12.92
CA ILE A 466 -7.65 -23.53 13.44
C ILE A 466 -7.45 -23.91 14.88
N ASP A 467 -6.28 -24.46 15.16
CA ASP A 467 -5.83 -24.67 16.52
C ASP A 467 -5.50 -23.31 17.13
N VAL A 468 -6.33 -22.91 18.10
CA VAL A 468 -6.17 -21.68 18.85
C VAL A 468 -5.90 -21.94 20.32
N GLU A 469 -5.13 -21.07 20.92
CA GLU A 469 -5.04 -20.93 22.36
C GLU A 469 -6.08 -19.89 22.80
N VAL A 470 -6.83 -20.23 23.85
CA VAL A 470 -7.86 -19.37 24.44
C VAL A 470 -7.36 -18.85 25.79
N ILE A 471 -7.61 -17.57 26.06
CA ILE A 471 -7.11 -16.82 27.21
C ILE A 471 -8.27 -16.06 27.84
N GLU A 472 -8.63 -16.41 29.08
CA GLU A 472 -9.65 -15.72 29.87
C GLU A 472 -9.02 -14.56 30.66
N THR A 473 -9.57 -13.34 30.59
CA THR A 473 -9.03 -12.20 31.35
C THR A 473 -9.80 -11.92 32.64
N THR A 474 -9.17 -11.24 33.61
CA THR A 474 -9.64 -10.99 34.99
C THR A 474 -10.77 -9.98 35.13
N LYS A 475 -11.36 -9.53 34.02
CA LYS A 475 -12.73 -9.03 34.09
C LYS A 475 -13.64 -10.26 34.13
N ASP A 476 -13.77 -10.79 35.33
CA ASP A 476 -14.47 -12.04 35.58
C ASP A 476 -15.86 -11.99 34.96
N PHE A 477 -16.20 -13.08 34.28
CA PHE A 477 -17.60 -13.40 34.06
C PHE A 477 -18.33 -13.22 35.39
N LEU A 478 -19.48 -12.54 35.37
CA LEU A 478 -20.29 -12.46 36.58
C LEU A 478 -20.66 -13.88 37.03
N PRO A 479 -20.82 -14.13 38.34
CA PRO A 479 -20.97 -15.48 38.86
C PRO A 479 -22.03 -16.31 38.11
N GLY A 480 -21.60 -17.42 37.51
CA GLY A 480 -22.44 -18.35 36.76
C GLY A 480 -22.50 -18.11 35.25
N ASP A 481 -21.92 -17.02 34.73
CA ASP A 481 -21.79 -16.75 33.30
C ASP A 481 -20.56 -17.43 32.71
N SER A 482 -20.61 -17.83 31.43
CA SER A 482 -19.46 -18.35 30.70
C SER A 482 -19.64 -18.28 29.19
N ILE A 483 -18.52 -18.23 28.46
CA ILE A 483 -18.45 -18.41 27.01
C ILE A 483 -17.42 -19.50 26.72
N GLU A 484 -17.74 -20.43 25.83
CA GLU A 484 -16.86 -21.51 25.39
C GLU A 484 -16.76 -21.48 23.87
N ILE A 485 -15.55 -21.51 23.32
CA ILE A 485 -15.32 -21.67 21.87
C ILE A 485 -15.17 -23.16 21.59
N THR A 486 -16.06 -23.72 20.79
CA THR A 486 -16.03 -25.13 20.41
C THR A 486 -15.24 -25.36 19.13
N GLU A 487 -15.24 -24.39 18.20
CA GLU A 487 -14.60 -24.55 16.89
C GLU A 487 -14.28 -23.18 16.28
N ILE A 488 -13.09 -23.05 15.64
CA ILE A 488 -12.76 -21.92 14.76
C ILE A 488 -12.41 -22.47 13.37
N LEU A 489 -13.08 -21.95 12.36
CA LEU A 489 -12.93 -22.32 10.96
C LEU A 489 -12.37 -21.13 10.17
N GLY A 490 -11.38 -21.35 9.32
CA GLY A 490 -10.86 -20.31 8.42
C GLY A 490 -10.21 -20.86 7.16
N THR A 491 -9.61 -19.96 6.38
CA THR A 491 -8.94 -20.26 5.11
C THR A 491 -7.74 -21.18 5.23
N THR A 492 -6.92 -20.84 6.21
CA THR A 492 -5.62 -21.42 6.50
C THR A 492 -5.70 -21.99 7.92
N GLY A 493 -4.86 -22.97 8.26
CA GLY A 493 -4.81 -23.55 9.61
C GLY A 493 -4.32 -22.58 10.70
N LYS A 494 -4.32 -21.26 10.43
CA LYS A 494 -3.87 -20.16 11.27
C LYS A 494 -4.72 -18.90 11.00
N ILE A 495 -4.90 -18.06 12.03
CA ILE A 495 -5.45 -16.72 12.01
C ILE A 495 -4.40 -15.75 11.42
N GLU A 496 -4.73 -15.07 10.34
CA GLU A 496 -3.87 -14.24 9.50
C GLU A 496 -4.62 -12.98 9.06
N THR A 497 -3.91 -11.85 8.96
CA THR A 497 -4.53 -10.58 8.61
C THR A 497 -5.03 -10.55 7.17
N GLY A 498 -6.19 -9.93 6.92
CA GLY A 498 -6.86 -9.87 5.63
C GLY A 498 -7.82 -11.04 5.34
N ARG A 499 -7.94 -12.01 6.25
CA ARG A 499 -8.76 -13.22 6.07
C ARG A 499 -9.96 -13.26 7.02
N THR A 500 -10.95 -14.09 6.72
CA THR A 500 -12.20 -14.22 7.49
C THR A 500 -12.39 -15.60 8.10
N TYR A 501 -12.85 -15.60 9.35
CA TYR A 501 -12.92 -16.75 10.24
C TYR A 501 -14.31 -16.90 10.84
N THR A 502 -14.83 -18.13 10.91
CA THR A 502 -16.11 -18.47 11.56
C THR A 502 -15.84 -19.17 12.89
N ILE A 503 -16.38 -18.65 13.98
CA ILE A 503 -16.27 -19.19 15.33
C ILE A 503 -17.61 -19.76 15.79
N LYS A 504 -17.59 -20.95 16.37
CA LYS A 504 -18.75 -21.58 17.01
C LYS A 504 -18.45 -21.79 18.49
N GLY A 505 -19.49 -21.71 19.31
CA GLY A 505 -19.32 -21.85 20.74
C GLY A 505 -20.63 -21.97 21.51
N LYS A 506 -20.50 -22.11 22.83
CA LYS A 506 -21.61 -22.17 23.78
C LYS A 506 -21.52 -21.02 24.76
N TYR A 507 -22.66 -20.56 25.24
CA TYR A 507 -22.74 -19.54 26.27
C TYR A 507 -23.65 -19.99 27.40
N LYS A 508 -23.35 -19.51 28.60
CA LYS A 508 -24.22 -19.56 29.78
C LYS A 508 -24.34 -18.15 30.32
N LEU A 509 -25.57 -17.66 30.46
CA LEU A 509 -25.87 -16.37 31.06
C LEU A 509 -26.82 -16.57 32.24
N VAL A 510 -26.38 -16.22 33.44
CA VAL A 510 -27.11 -16.32 34.71
C VAL A 510 -27.30 -14.94 35.32
N SER A 511 -26.31 -14.05 35.17
CA SER A 511 -26.24 -12.77 35.87
C SER A 511 -27.27 -11.74 35.42
N GLN A 512 -27.76 -11.83 34.16
CA GLN A 512 -28.70 -10.89 33.57
C GLN A 512 -29.76 -11.61 32.75
N ASP A 513 -30.94 -10.99 32.60
CA ASP A 513 -32.03 -11.54 31.78
C ASP A 513 -31.67 -11.59 30.29
N LYS A 514 -30.86 -10.61 29.83
CA LYS A 514 -30.43 -10.47 28.44
C LYS A 514 -29.05 -9.79 28.36
N ALA A 515 -28.17 -10.24 27.47
CA ALA A 515 -26.86 -9.62 27.23
C ALA A 515 -26.49 -9.68 25.74
N LYS A 516 -25.71 -8.74 25.22
CA LYS A 516 -25.16 -8.80 23.85
C LYS A 516 -23.84 -9.56 23.86
N LEU A 517 -23.68 -10.53 22.96
CA LEU A 517 -22.43 -11.30 22.81
C LEU A 517 -21.58 -10.75 21.66
N HIS A 518 -20.59 -9.91 21.96
CA HIS A 518 -19.77 -9.20 20.97
C HIS A 518 -18.46 -9.92 20.66
N LEU A 519 -17.90 -9.67 19.47
CA LEU A 519 -16.63 -10.20 19.00
C LEU A 519 -15.75 -9.04 18.48
N TYR A 520 -14.59 -8.84 19.11
CA TYR A 520 -13.67 -7.74 18.83
C TYR A 520 -12.25 -8.26 18.60
N ALA A 521 -11.37 -7.42 18.05
CA ALA A 521 -9.92 -7.60 18.18
C ALA A 521 -9.31 -6.40 18.91
N THR A 522 -8.22 -6.59 19.66
CA THR A 522 -7.60 -5.53 20.50
C THR A 522 -7.11 -4.31 19.74
N ASN A 523 -6.91 -4.41 18.42
CA ASN A 523 -6.57 -3.28 17.55
C ASN A 523 -7.79 -2.52 17.01
N GLY A 524 -9.00 -2.95 17.36
CA GLY A 524 -10.25 -2.30 17.01
C GLY A 524 -10.73 -2.49 15.57
N GLU A 525 -10.13 -3.36 14.76
CA GLU A 525 -10.51 -3.55 13.35
C GLU A 525 -10.95 -5.01 13.06
N THR A 526 -12.09 -5.43 13.63
CA THR A 526 -12.88 -6.57 13.12
C THR A 526 -14.14 -6.07 12.41
N THR A 527 -14.55 -6.78 11.36
CA THR A 527 -15.87 -6.63 10.74
C THR A 527 -16.87 -7.44 11.55
N CYS A 528 -18.03 -6.85 11.89
CA CYS A 528 -19.06 -7.38 12.80
C CYS A 528 -18.74 -7.29 14.33
N LYS A 529 -18.56 -6.06 14.82
CA LYS A 529 -18.23 -5.73 16.22
C LYS A 529 -19.34 -6.03 17.24
N GLN A 530 -20.61 -5.99 16.84
CA GLN A 530 -21.76 -6.17 17.74
C GLN A 530 -22.44 -7.51 17.42
N GLY A 531 -22.76 -8.29 18.45
CA GLY A 531 -23.48 -9.55 18.26
C GLY A 531 -24.87 -9.55 18.90
N PRO A 532 -25.66 -10.60 18.69
CA PRO A 532 -27.05 -10.71 19.10
C PRO A 532 -27.19 -10.67 20.62
N VAL A 533 -28.37 -10.22 21.02
CA VAL A 533 -28.84 -10.30 22.39
C VAL A 533 -29.14 -11.77 22.70
N VAL A 534 -28.39 -12.35 23.61
CA VAL A 534 -28.63 -13.66 24.22
C VAL A 534 -29.49 -13.50 25.47
N ASN A 535 -30.39 -14.44 25.74
CA ASN A 535 -31.22 -14.44 26.93
C ASN A 535 -30.57 -15.29 28.04
N LYS A 536 -31.00 -15.08 29.28
CA LYS A 536 -30.63 -15.90 30.43
C LYS A 536 -30.89 -17.39 30.15
N GLY A 537 -29.94 -18.23 30.51
CA GLY A 537 -29.94 -19.67 30.23
C GLY A 537 -28.65 -20.11 29.52
N GLN A 538 -28.70 -21.27 28.86
CA GLN A 538 -27.61 -21.78 28.03
C GLN A 538 -28.03 -21.76 26.55
N GLY A 539 -27.08 -21.54 25.66
CA GLY A 539 -27.33 -21.60 24.22
C GLY A 539 -26.06 -21.70 23.42
N GLU A 540 -26.22 -21.93 22.12
CA GLU A 540 -25.10 -22.01 21.17
C GLU A 540 -25.03 -20.73 20.34
N PHE A 541 -23.84 -20.41 19.84
CA PHE A 541 -23.63 -19.27 18.94
C PHE A 541 -22.68 -19.62 17.80
N THR A 542 -22.88 -18.94 16.68
CA THR A 542 -21.97 -18.95 15.53
C THR A 542 -21.76 -17.51 15.07
N ARG A 543 -20.50 -17.10 14.87
CA ARG A 543 -20.13 -15.75 14.40
C ARG A 543 -19.03 -15.85 13.36
N THR A 544 -18.89 -14.80 12.57
CA THR A 544 -17.76 -14.68 11.65
C THR A 544 -17.15 -13.30 11.75
N PHE A 545 -15.83 -13.20 11.64
CA PHE A 545 -15.11 -11.94 11.64
C PHE A 545 -13.99 -11.94 10.59
N THR A 546 -13.74 -10.80 9.96
CA THR A 546 -12.44 -10.58 9.28
C THR A 546 -11.43 -10.06 10.27
N TYR A 547 -10.27 -10.67 10.26
CA TYR A 547 -9.12 -10.18 10.99
C TYR A 547 -8.34 -9.21 10.09
N GLN A 548 -8.64 -7.91 10.11
CA GLN A 548 -8.13 -6.98 9.10
C GLN A 548 -6.69 -6.51 9.33
N LYS A 549 -6.27 -6.48 10.58
CA LYS A 549 -4.96 -6.02 11.02
C LYS A 549 -4.52 -6.85 12.22
N GLU A 550 -3.23 -6.91 12.50
CA GLU A 550 -2.68 -7.74 13.58
C GLU A 550 -3.11 -7.20 14.96
N GLY A 551 -3.75 -8.04 15.77
CA GLY A 551 -4.40 -7.77 17.06
C GLY A 551 -5.01 -9.05 17.66
N TRP A 552 -5.60 -9.01 18.85
CA TRP A 552 -6.06 -10.21 19.56
C TRP A 552 -7.58 -10.36 19.50
N PRO A 553 -8.12 -11.32 18.74
CA PRO A 553 -9.55 -11.63 18.74
C PRO A 553 -10.07 -12.01 20.13
N HIS A 554 -11.28 -11.56 20.49
CA HIS A 554 -11.93 -11.91 21.75
C HIS A 554 -13.46 -11.76 21.72
N LEU A 555 -14.14 -12.61 22.51
CA LEU A 555 -15.58 -12.61 22.75
C LEU A 555 -15.92 -12.01 24.12
N SER A 556 -16.97 -11.20 24.21
CA SER A 556 -17.39 -10.60 25.49
C SER A 556 -18.89 -10.41 25.60
N PHE A 557 -19.45 -10.50 26.82
CA PHE A 557 -20.82 -10.02 27.06
C PHE A 557 -20.87 -8.52 27.34
N TYR A 558 -21.97 -7.90 26.92
CA TYR A 558 -22.31 -6.51 27.20
C TYR A 558 -23.78 -6.42 27.67
N PRO A 559 -24.13 -5.49 28.57
CA PRO A 559 -25.52 -5.32 28.97
C PRO A 559 -26.41 -4.93 27.78
N ALA A 560 -27.64 -5.46 27.72
CA ALA A 560 -28.55 -5.21 26.60
C ALA A 560 -28.86 -3.71 26.38
N GLU A 561 -28.93 -2.94 27.47
CA GLU A 561 -29.21 -1.49 27.46
C GLU A 561 -27.96 -0.60 27.28
N GLY A 562 -26.77 -1.21 27.15
CA GLY A 562 -25.50 -0.49 27.00
C GLY A 562 -24.72 -0.36 28.32
N GLY A 563 -23.40 -0.37 28.23
CA GLY A 563 -22.50 -0.40 29.38
C GLY A 563 -21.14 -1.02 29.05
N SER A 564 -20.32 -1.23 30.07
CA SER A 564 -19.02 -1.92 29.92
C SER A 564 -19.19 -3.43 29.74
N SER A 565 -18.21 -4.09 29.10
CA SER A 565 -18.22 -5.56 29.00
C SER A 565 -18.07 -6.23 30.36
N PHE A 566 -18.67 -7.40 30.49
CA PHE A 566 -18.52 -8.34 31.60
C PHE A 566 -18.24 -9.75 31.04
N GLY A 567 -17.16 -10.40 31.50
CA GLY A 567 -16.66 -11.64 30.90
C GLY A 567 -16.04 -11.44 29.52
N ASN A 568 -14.72 -11.66 29.41
CA ASN A 568 -13.98 -11.54 28.14
C ASN A 568 -13.12 -12.79 27.89
N LEU A 569 -13.18 -13.32 26.67
CA LEU A 569 -12.53 -14.55 26.23
C LEU A 569 -11.70 -14.28 24.97
N TYR A 570 -10.38 -14.20 25.10
CA TYR A 570 -9.43 -13.92 24.01
C TYR A 570 -8.96 -15.22 23.35
N PHE A 571 -8.58 -15.19 22.08
CA PHE A 571 -8.02 -16.35 21.39
C PHE A 571 -7.05 -15.96 20.27
N ASN A 572 -6.02 -16.80 20.02
CA ASN A 572 -5.06 -16.60 18.93
C ASN A 572 -4.46 -17.94 18.45
N ASN A 573 -3.67 -17.94 17.38
CA ASN A 573 -2.94 -19.11 16.88
C ASN A 573 -2.14 -19.82 17.95
N LYS A 574 -2.26 -21.15 18.00
CA LYS A 574 -1.43 -22.02 18.84
C LYS A 574 0.06 -21.85 18.51
N GLY A 575 0.88 -21.57 19.51
CA GLY A 575 2.31 -21.25 19.34
C GLY A 575 2.60 -19.93 18.61
N GLY A 576 1.60 -19.08 18.36
CA GLY A 576 1.79 -17.71 17.91
C GLY A 576 2.40 -16.84 19.02
N TYR A 577 3.09 -15.75 18.66
CA TYR A 577 3.66 -14.82 19.63
C TYR A 577 2.56 -14.25 20.51
N LEU A 578 2.49 -14.65 21.78
CA LEU A 578 1.68 -14.01 22.82
C LEU A 578 2.22 -12.60 23.04
N PRO A 579 1.38 -11.54 23.18
CA PRO A 579 1.93 -10.25 23.54
C PRO A 579 2.44 -10.36 24.98
N ASP A 580 3.13 -9.34 25.46
CA ASP A 580 3.44 -9.26 26.89
C ASP A 580 2.12 -9.30 27.70
N ILE A 581 1.81 -10.47 28.28
CA ILE A 581 0.52 -10.78 28.94
C ILE A 581 0.22 -9.79 30.08
N GLN A 582 1.21 -9.02 30.52
CA GLN A 582 1.08 -8.00 31.55
C GLN A 582 0.23 -6.77 31.14
N GLN A 583 0.01 -6.50 29.85
CA GLN A 583 -0.78 -5.32 29.41
C GLN A 583 -2.29 -5.57 29.22
N ILE A 584 -2.74 -6.84 29.31
CA ILE A 584 -4.16 -7.18 29.40
C ILE A 584 -4.40 -7.59 30.85
N MET A 585 -4.91 -6.65 31.65
CA MET A 585 -4.99 -6.84 33.10
C MET A 585 -5.70 -8.16 33.45
N GLY A 586 -4.85 -9.01 34.05
CA GLY A 586 -5.04 -10.28 34.69
C GLY A 586 -5.57 -11.40 33.80
N VAL A 587 -4.95 -12.56 33.88
CA VAL A 587 -5.45 -13.83 33.36
C VAL A 587 -5.11 -14.87 34.41
N ALA A 588 -6.12 -15.58 34.90
CA ALA A 588 -5.94 -16.96 35.34
C ALA A 588 -5.95 -17.80 34.05
N SER A 589 -4.83 -18.42 33.70
CA SER A 589 -4.73 -19.20 32.45
C SER A 589 -5.34 -20.58 32.64
N LYS A 590 -6.63 -20.75 32.31
CA LYS A 590 -7.12 -22.05 31.84
C LYS A 590 -6.76 -22.18 30.36
N ILE A 591 -5.60 -22.77 30.07
CA ILE A 591 -5.21 -23.16 28.71
C ILE A 591 -5.94 -24.47 28.40
N GLY A 592 -7.05 -24.39 27.66
CA GLY A 592 -7.73 -25.56 27.11
C GLY A 592 -7.38 -25.74 25.63
N THR A 593 -6.78 -26.86 25.26
CA THR A 593 -6.69 -27.27 23.85
C THR A 593 -8.01 -27.95 23.48
N VAL A 594 -8.80 -27.38 22.57
CA VAL A 594 -9.97 -28.09 22.04
C VAL A 594 -9.52 -29.03 20.92
N ARG A 595 -9.01 -30.19 21.33
CA ARG A 595 -9.29 -31.51 20.74
C ARG A 595 -8.74 -32.57 21.70
N ALA A 596 -9.63 -33.45 22.14
CA ALA A 596 -9.46 -34.38 23.25
C ALA A 596 -8.17 -35.23 23.19
N LYS A 597 -7.37 -35.21 24.27
CA LYS A 597 -7.08 -36.38 25.14
C LYS A 597 -6.07 -36.02 26.27
N THR A 598 -6.29 -36.65 27.41
CA THR A 598 -5.69 -36.55 28.76
C THR A 598 -4.18 -36.86 28.89
N ALA A 599 -3.46 -36.11 29.75
CA ALA A 599 -2.66 -36.60 30.89
C ALA A 599 -1.93 -35.43 31.61
N ALA A 600 -1.91 -35.41 32.94
CA ALA A 600 -1.23 -34.42 33.77
C ALA A 600 -0.11 -35.12 34.56
N GLY A 601 1.13 -34.63 34.43
CA GLY A 601 2.28 -34.97 35.27
C GLY A 601 2.98 -33.67 35.70
N ALA A 602 3.69 -33.68 36.83
CA ALA A 602 4.36 -32.50 37.38
C ALA A 602 5.78 -32.32 36.78
N VAL A 603 6.30 -31.08 36.74
CA VAL A 603 7.63 -30.74 36.20
C VAL A 603 8.55 -30.31 37.36
N ASP A 604 9.83 -30.67 37.33
CA ASP A 604 10.81 -30.28 38.37
C ASP A 604 12.22 -30.19 37.76
N VAL A 605 12.71 -29.00 37.42
CA VAL A 605 14.03 -28.80 36.78
C VAL A 605 15.06 -28.28 37.79
N ALA A 606 15.98 -29.15 38.20
CA ALA A 606 16.99 -28.81 39.20
C ALA A 606 18.40 -28.71 38.63
N ILE A 607 19.26 -27.90 39.27
CA ILE A 607 20.70 -27.93 39.00
C ILE A 607 21.30 -29.21 39.60
N ASP A 608 21.76 -30.12 38.75
CA ASP A 608 22.35 -31.40 39.17
C ASP A 608 23.87 -31.31 39.42
N ASP A 609 24.59 -30.53 38.60
CA ASP A 609 26.04 -30.34 38.72
C ASP A 609 26.49 -28.99 38.12
N VAL A 610 27.53 -28.38 38.69
CA VAL A 610 28.20 -27.19 38.15
C VAL A 610 29.70 -27.40 38.17
N ARG A 611 30.32 -27.43 36.99
CA ARG A 611 31.77 -27.67 36.84
C ARG A 611 32.46 -26.58 36.04
N LEU A 612 33.73 -26.34 36.39
CA LEU A 612 34.58 -25.36 35.71
C LEU A 612 35.64 -26.08 34.85
N GLN A 613 35.66 -25.77 33.56
CA GLN A 613 36.54 -26.37 32.56
C GLN A 613 37.47 -25.30 31.94
N PRO A 614 38.77 -25.61 31.70
CA PRO A 614 39.65 -24.68 31.01
C PRO A 614 39.29 -24.57 29.52
N TYR A 615 39.26 -23.34 29.00
CA TYR A 615 38.96 -23.04 27.60
C TYR A 615 40.28 -22.85 26.82
N ALA A 616 40.41 -23.52 25.68
CA ALA A 616 41.69 -23.64 24.97
C ALA A 616 42.23 -22.28 24.49
N GLU A 617 43.53 -22.08 24.77
CA GLU A 617 44.35 -20.86 24.57
C GLU A 617 44.00 -19.65 25.46
N GLY A 618 44.93 -19.28 26.35
CA GLY A 618 44.96 -17.96 26.99
C GLY A 618 44.57 -17.85 28.48
N GLY A 619 44.35 -18.96 29.20
CA GLY A 619 44.07 -18.93 30.64
C GLY A 619 42.63 -18.55 31.01
N LEU A 620 41.70 -18.72 30.07
CA LEU A 620 40.25 -18.53 30.28
C LEU A 620 39.58 -19.84 30.72
N TRP A 621 38.48 -19.71 31.45
CA TRP A 621 37.70 -20.79 32.01
C TRP A 621 36.23 -20.66 31.59
N GLN A 622 35.53 -21.77 31.53
CA GLN A 622 34.11 -21.84 31.21
C GLN A 622 33.39 -22.65 32.28
N VAL A 623 32.17 -22.24 32.64
CA VAL A 623 31.31 -23.01 33.54
C VAL A 623 30.33 -23.82 32.72
N ILE A 624 30.18 -25.10 33.08
CA ILE A 624 29.17 -26.01 32.55
C ILE A 624 28.22 -26.36 33.68
N VAL A 625 26.92 -26.13 33.47
CA VAL A 625 25.85 -26.54 34.38
C VAL A 625 25.05 -27.67 33.76
N ALA A 626 24.83 -28.74 34.54
CA ALA A 626 23.94 -29.83 34.19
C ALA A 626 22.59 -29.61 34.87
N ILE A 627 21.50 -29.60 34.09
CA ILE A 627 20.14 -29.31 34.54
C ILE A 627 19.27 -30.52 34.25
N GLY A 628 18.78 -31.20 35.29
CA GLY A 628 17.95 -32.40 35.17
C GLY A 628 16.48 -32.10 35.40
N ASN A 629 15.59 -32.73 34.63
CA ASN A 629 14.15 -32.72 34.91
C ASN A 629 13.78 -33.98 35.72
N LYS A 630 13.48 -33.82 37.02
CA LYS A 630 13.07 -34.86 37.96
C LYS A 630 11.54 -35.05 38.02
N GLY A 631 10.79 -34.24 37.28
CA GLY A 631 9.34 -34.34 37.15
C GLY A 631 8.89 -35.38 36.12
N GLU A 632 7.63 -35.80 36.20
CA GLU A 632 6.99 -36.80 35.33
C GLU A 632 6.55 -36.22 33.96
N ALA A 633 6.57 -34.90 33.81
CA ALA A 633 6.23 -34.20 32.57
C ALA A 633 7.44 -33.44 32.00
N ALA A 634 7.46 -33.28 30.68
CA ALA A 634 8.48 -32.48 30.00
C ALA A 634 8.44 -31.02 30.48
N SER A 635 9.61 -30.44 30.75
CA SER A 635 9.71 -29.03 31.10
C SER A 635 9.45 -28.13 29.90
N GLY A 636 9.02 -26.90 30.15
CA GLY A 636 9.03 -25.84 29.14
C GLY A 636 10.45 -25.35 28.83
N LYS A 637 10.56 -24.32 27.98
CA LYS A 637 11.83 -23.59 27.84
C LYS A 637 11.97 -22.59 28.99
N PHE A 638 13.15 -22.51 29.59
CA PHE A 638 13.46 -21.60 30.69
C PHE A 638 14.85 -20.96 30.50
N GLY A 639 15.13 -19.89 31.24
CA GLY A 639 16.40 -19.16 31.15
C GLY A 639 17.46 -19.72 32.09
N VAL A 640 18.74 -19.63 31.71
CA VAL A 640 19.89 -19.94 32.56
C VAL A 640 20.78 -18.70 32.65
N HIS A 641 20.99 -18.19 33.86
CA HIS A 641 21.76 -16.96 34.09
C HIS A 641 23.06 -17.27 34.84
N PHE A 642 24.17 -16.78 34.30
CA PHE A 642 25.48 -16.84 34.95
C PHE A 642 25.91 -15.45 35.43
N TYR A 643 26.28 -15.34 36.71
CA TYR A 643 26.81 -14.13 37.33
C TYR A 643 28.22 -14.36 37.86
N HIS A 644 29.09 -13.36 37.71
CA HIS A 644 30.46 -13.41 38.22
C HIS A 644 30.65 -12.30 39.27
N ASN A 645 30.85 -12.72 40.53
CA ASN A 645 31.14 -11.95 41.73
C ASN A 645 30.05 -10.99 42.28
N ASP A 646 28.91 -10.74 41.62
CA ASP A 646 27.74 -10.03 42.21
C ASP A 646 26.48 -10.10 41.28
N PRO A 647 25.37 -10.74 41.67
CA PRO A 647 24.12 -10.79 40.88
C PRO A 647 23.29 -9.49 40.90
N ASP A 648 23.50 -8.59 41.86
CA ASP A 648 22.66 -7.39 42.04
C ASP A 648 23.17 -6.15 41.28
N LYS A 649 24.40 -6.20 40.74
CA LYS A 649 25.06 -5.01 40.15
C LYS A 649 25.49 -5.14 38.70
N LYS A 650 25.34 -6.30 38.06
CA LYS A 650 25.68 -6.49 36.64
C LYS A 650 24.61 -7.31 35.93
N LYS A 651 24.37 -6.98 34.66
CA LYS A 651 23.49 -7.78 33.79
C LYS A 651 24.08 -9.20 33.64
N PRO A 652 23.32 -10.27 33.90
CA PRO A 652 23.77 -11.64 33.70
C PRO A 652 24.04 -11.93 32.22
N MET A 653 24.85 -12.94 31.96
CA MET A 653 24.80 -13.61 30.65
C MET A 653 23.62 -14.58 30.67
N THR A 654 22.66 -14.37 29.77
CA THR A 654 21.42 -15.15 29.67
C THR A 654 21.49 -16.13 28.52
N HIS A 655 21.36 -17.42 28.82
CA HIS A 655 21.18 -18.51 27.86
C HIS A 655 19.77 -19.12 28.05
N GLY A 656 19.32 -19.95 27.10
CA GLY A 656 18.04 -20.65 27.20
C GLY A 656 18.24 -22.17 27.21
N ALA A 657 17.53 -22.86 28.08
CA ALA A 657 17.54 -24.32 28.20
C ALA A 657 16.13 -24.90 27.98
N GLY A 658 16.06 -26.16 27.55
CA GLY A 658 14.82 -26.91 27.34
C GLY A 658 14.18 -26.77 25.95
N PRO A 659 13.05 -27.49 25.70
CA PRO A 659 12.32 -28.33 26.64
C PRO A 659 13.14 -29.56 27.06
N ILE A 660 13.08 -29.96 28.34
CA ILE A 660 13.78 -31.13 28.86
C ILE A 660 12.74 -32.19 29.22
N GLU A 661 12.74 -33.32 28.51
CA GLU A 661 11.88 -34.46 28.82
C GLU A 661 12.14 -34.99 30.24
N SER A 662 11.14 -35.66 30.83
CA SER A 662 11.27 -36.31 32.14
C SER A 662 12.50 -37.24 32.19
N ASP A 663 13.25 -37.20 33.30
CA ASP A 663 14.51 -37.93 33.55
C ASP A 663 15.65 -37.65 32.55
N LYS A 664 15.61 -36.52 31.83
CA LYS A 664 16.70 -36.08 30.96
C LYS A 664 17.48 -34.92 31.56
N VAL A 665 18.75 -34.83 31.17
CA VAL A 665 19.70 -33.81 31.63
C VAL A 665 20.15 -32.96 30.43
N TRP A 666 20.08 -31.65 30.58
CA TRP A 666 20.56 -30.65 29.65
C TRP A 666 21.85 -30.01 30.18
N ASN A 667 22.93 -30.00 29.39
CA ASN A 667 24.16 -29.31 29.76
C ASN A 667 24.20 -27.96 29.07
N GLU A 668 24.35 -26.88 29.85
CA GLU A 668 24.49 -25.52 29.35
C GLU A 668 25.85 -24.94 29.74
N CYS A 669 26.44 -24.10 28.88
CA CYS A 669 27.80 -23.61 29.07
C CYS A 669 27.83 -22.08 29.03
N SER A 670 28.52 -21.45 29.99
CA SER A 670 28.73 -19.99 29.98
C SER A 670 29.64 -19.56 28.82
N MET A 671 29.72 -18.27 28.49
CA MET A 671 30.86 -17.80 27.68
C MET A 671 32.18 -17.93 28.47
N PRO A 672 33.35 -18.10 27.82
CA PRO A 672 34.64 -18.16 28.51
C PRO A 672 34.99 -16.85 29.22
N PHE A 673 35.57 -16.92 30.42
CA PHE A 673 35.96 -15.77 31.23
C PHE A 673 37.25 -16.02 32.00
N GLY A 674 37.95 -14.94 32.38
CA GLY A 674 39.15 -15.01 33.21
C GLY A 674 38.81 -15.05 34.70
N LEU A 675 39.48 -15.91 35.46
CA LEU A 675 39.42 -15.87 36.93
C LEU A 675 40.45 -14.86 37.46
N LYS A 676 40.07 -14.10 38.48
CA LYS A 676 40.96 -13.16 39.15
C LYS A 676 41.73 -13.87 40.27
N GLU A 677 42.92 -13.37 40.59
CA GLU A 677 43.67 -13.82 41.77
C GLU A 677 42.82 -13.57 43.04
N GLY A 678 42.75 -14.55 43.94
CA GLY A 678 41.87 -14.54 45.11
C GLY A 678 40.58 -15.36 44.93
N VAL A 679 39.54 -15.02 45.69
CA VAL A 679 38.26 -15.74 45.70
C VAL A 679 37.36 -15.22 44.57
N ASN A 680 36.84 -16.13 43.75
CA ASN A 680 35.85 -15.84 42.72
C ASN A 680 34.57 -16.60 43.04
N GLU A 681 33.42 -15.94 43.00
CA GLU A 681 32.09 -16.53 43.19
C GLU A 681 31.33 -16.48 41.87
N ILE A 682 30.86 -17.65 41.42
CA ILE A 682 30.10 -17.78 40.19
C ILE A 682 28.72 -18.29 40.59
N VAL A 683 27.69 -17.48 40.34
CA VAL A 683 26.30 -17.83 40.64
C VAL A 683 25.62 -18.27 39.36
N VAL A 684 24.96 -19.41 39.40
CA VAL A 684 24.12 -19.95 38.33
C VAL A 684 22.69 -19.98 38.84
N VAL A 685 21.78 -19.32 38.13
CA VAL A 685 20.35 -19.37 38.42
C VAL A 685 19.65 -19.92 37.18
N ILE A 686 19.01 -21.07 37.33
CA ILE A 686 18.09 -21.61 36.33
C ILE A 686 16.69 -21.10 36.65
N ASP A 687 15.92 -20.90 35.59
CA ASP A 687 14.60 -20.28 35.64
C ASP A 687 14.44 -19.09 36.60
N PRO A 688 15.29 -18.05 36.51
CA PRO A 688 15.24 -16.90 37.42
C PRO A 688 13.95 -16.08 37.33
N LYS A 689 13.06 -16.41 36.39
CA LYS A 689 11.76 -15.77 36.18
C LYS A 689 10.59 -16.65 36.62
N ASP A 690 10.85 -17.86 37.13
CA ASP A 690 9.81 -18.84 37.51
C ASP A 690 8.81 -19.02 36.34
N ALA A 691 9.38 -19.25 35.15
CA ALA A 691 8.69 -19.36 33.87
C ALA A 691 8.18 -20.79 33.60
N VAL A 692 8.81 -21.79 34.20
CA VAL A 692 8.34 -23.16 34.32
C VAL A 692 7.89 -23.33 35.75
N LYS A 693 6.63 -23.75 35.96
CA LYS A 693 6.13 -23.99 37.31
C LYS A 693 6.64 -25.34 37.81
N GLU A 694 7.52 -25.31 38.78
CA GLU A 694 8.19 -26.51 39.28
C GLU A 694 7.53 -27.04 40.55
N THR A 695 7.85 -28.27 40.92
CA THR A 695 7.47 -28.79 42.24
C THR A 695 8.35 -28.24 43.35
N ASP A 696 9.59 -27.87 43.05
CA ASP A 696 10.54 -27.31 44.02
C ASP A 696 11.35 -26.13 43.45
N GLU A 697 10.86 -24.91 43.65
CA GLU A 697 11.54 -23.65 43.25
C GLU A 697 12.80 -23.33 44.07
N THR A 698 13.18 -24.16 45.05
CA THR A 698 14.29 -23.87 45.95
C THR A 698 15.63 -24.43 45.48
N ASN A 699 15.62 -25.23 44.42
CA ASN A 699 16.79 -25.92 43.88
C ASN A 699 17.33 -25.28 42.57
N ASN A 700 16.84 -24.07 42.26
CA ASN A 700 17.10 -23.33 41.03
C ASN A 700 18.35 -22.45 41.04
N GLU A 701 19.08 -22.38 42.14
CA GLU A 701 20.28 -21.54 42.28
C GLU A 701 21.45 -22.32 42.86
N ALA A 702 22.63 -22.18 42.25
CA ALA A 702 23.88 -22.75 42.72
C ALA A 702 25.02 -21.72 42.65
N ILE A 703 25.86 -21.69 43.67
CA ILE A 703 27.03 -20.81 43.78
C ILE A 703 28.27 -21.68 43.80
N LEU A 704 29.18 -21.47 42.84
CA LEU A 704 30.51 -22.08 42.79
C LEU A 704 31.57 -21.06 43.20
N THR A 705 32.24 -21.32 44.32
CA THR A 705 33.39 -20.54 44.81
C THR A 705 34.70 -21.17 44.35
N VAL A 706 35.58 -20.39 43.74
CA VAL A 706 36.88 -20.82 43.20
C VAL A 706 38.00 -19.93 43.73
N VAL A 707 38.99 -20.53 44.38
CA VAL A 707 40.16 -19.80 44.90
C VAL A 707 41.35 -19.95 43.95
N VAL A 708 41.86 -18.84 43.45
CA VAL A 708 43.03 -18.79 42.57
C VAL A 708 44.22 -18.20 43.31
N LYS A 709 45.32 -18.95 43.38
CA LYS A 709 46.59 -18.52 43.94
C LYS A 709 47.75 -18.87 43.00
N ASP A 710 48.66 -17.92 42.78
CA ASP A 710 49.80 -18.03 41.86
C ASP A 710 49.35 -18.45 40.44
N ARG A 711 48.23 -17.89 39.97
CA ARG A 711 47.58 -18.23 38.68
C ARG A 711 47.16 -19.70 38.54
N LYS A 712 47.06 -20.46 39.63
CA LYS A 712 46.51 -21.83 39.66
C LYS A 712 45.28 -21.89 40.56
N ILE A 713 44.31 -22.71 40.18
CA ILE A 713 43.16 -22.98 41.06
C ILE A 713 43.62 -23.90 42.18
N VAL A 714 43.46 -23.45 43.43
CA VAL A 714 43.90 -24.17 44.63
C VAL A 714 42.74 -24.74 45.44
N ASP A 715 41.51 -24.22 45.30
CA ASP A 715 40.31 -24.75 45.97
C ASP A 715 39.01 -24.44 45.19
N LYS A 716 37.97 -25.29 45.34
CA LYS A 716 36.62 -25.14 44.73
C LYS A 716 35.52 -25.67 45.65
N LYS A 717 34.41 -24.94 45.85
CA LYS A 717 33.26 -25.32 46.72
C LYS A 717 31.88 -24.83 46.20
N MET A 718 30.78 -25.56 46.41
CA MET A 718 29.42 -25.22 45.91
C MET A 718 28.32 -25.07 47.02
N THR A 719 27.33 -24.15 46.87
CA THR A 719 26.21 -23.87 47.83
C THR A 719 24.91 -23.27 47.17
N SER A 720 23.65 -23.46 47.66
CA SER A 720 22.34 -23.00 47.06
C SER A 720 21.41 -22.10 47.97
N ARG A 721 20.45 -21.28 47.44
CA ARG A 721 19.58 -20.28 48.18
C ARG A 721 18.17 -19.94 47.52
N SER A 722 17.15 -19.36 48.22
CA SER A 722 15.73 -19.13 47.71
C SER A 722 14.94 -17.80 48.08
N THR A 723 14.04 -17.34 47.16
CA THR A 723 12.73 -16.52 47.18
C THR A 723 12.52 -14.95 47.32
N SER A 724 11.60 -14.34 46.48
CA SER A 724 10.40 -13.41 46.74
C SER A 724 10.12 -12.10 45.87
N LYS A 725 8.83 -11.63 45.72
CA LYS A 725 8.13 -10.69 44.72
C LYS A 725 7.70 -9.22 45.15
N THR A 726 7.53 -8.21 44.22
CA THR A 726 6.39 -7.18 44.00
C THR A 726 6.66 -5.96 43.01
N VAL A 727 5.60 -5.21 42.55
CA VAL A 727 5.44 -4.30 41.34
C VAL A 727 5.25 -2.75 41.61
N ASN A 728 5.86 -1.84 40.80
CA ASN A 728 5.43 -0.43 40.44
C ASN A 728 6.43 0.25 39.44
N PRO A 729 6.06 1.27 38.61
CA PRO A 729 7.05 2.07 37.86
C PRO A 729 7.81 2.97 38.84
N PRO A 730 9.03 3.46 38.53
CA PRO A 730 9.75 4.29 39.48
C PRO A 730 9.02 5.63 39.69
N MET A 731 8.37 5.79 40.85
CA MET A 731 7.64 6.97 41.36
C MET A 731 8.47 8.27 41.48
N LYS A 732 9.66 8.36 40.87
CA LYS A 732 10.64 9.39 41.25
C LYS A 732 10.28 10.82 40.80
N TYR A 733 9.35 11.02 39.84
CA TYR A 733 9.24 12.31 39.13
C TYR A 733 7.83 12.89 38.93
N ILE A 734 6.78 12.26 39.43
CA ILE A 734 5.39 12.73 39.24
C ILE A 734 4.73 12.80 40.62
N ASP A 735 4.19 13.96 40.98
CA ASP A 735 3.46 14.13 42.24
C ASP A 735 2.08 13.46 42.19
N GLU A 736 1.43 13.34 43.35
CA GLU A 736 0.11 12.69 43.48
C GLU A 736 -1.00 13.39 42.67
N ARG A 737 -0.79 14.65 42.29
CA ARG A 737 -1.71 15.44 41.45
C ARG A 737 -1.39 15.27 39.95
N GLY A 738 -0.37 14.49 39.62
CA GLY A 738 0.12 14.19 38.28
C GLY A 738 0.92 15.33 37.64
N TYR A 739 1.55 16.18 38.46
CA TYR A 739 2.49 17.17 37.99
C TYR A 739 3.91 16.63 38.04
N ARG A 740 4.65 16.88 36.97
CA ARG A 740 6.10 16.71 36.95
C ARG A 740 6.76 18.07 37.15
N VAL A 741 7.71 18.10 38.06
CA VAL A 741 8.53 19.29 38.33
C VAL A 741 9.75 19.23 37.43
N ARG A 742 9.96 20.27 36.61
CA ARG A 742 11.19 20.44 35.85
C ARG A 742 11.93 21.70 36.27
N ARG A 743 13.24 21.59 36.36
CA ARG A 743 14.13 22.73 36.58
C ARG A 743 14.73 23.16 35.26
N PHE A 744 15.10 24.42 35.17
CA PHE A 744 15.71 24.99 33.98
C PHE A 744 17.02 25.63 34.40
N VAL A 745 18.04 25.44 33.58
CA VAL A 745 19.27 26.22 33.65
C VAL A 745 19.60 26.77 32.28
N ARG A 746 20.14 27.99 32.21
CA ARG A 746 20.24 28.71 30.93
C ARG A 746 21.67 29.11 30.61
N ILE A 747 22.06 28.82 29.37
CA ILE A 747 23.25 29.33 28.69
C ILE A 747 22.78 30.36 27.67
N VAL A 748 23.43 31.53 27.63
CA VAL A 748 23.25 32.50 26.53
C VAL A 748 24.58 32.72 25.85
N SER A 749 24.63 32.46 24.54
CA SER A 749 25.80 32.68 23.70
C SER A 749 25.72 34.03 22.99
N GLY A 750 26.71 34.87 23.23
CA GLY A 750 26.99 36.10 22.48
C GLY A 750 28.10 35.88 21.46
N LYS A 751 28.48 36.96 20.78
CA LYS A 751 29.55 36.96 19.78
C LYS A 751 30.92 36.60 20.38
N ASP A 752 31.23 37.20 21.53
CA ASP A 752 32.55 37.10 22.19
C ASP A 752 32.42 36.70 23.68
N GLU A 753 31.22 36.39 24.15
CA GLU A 753 31.00 36.02 25.55
C GLU A 753 29.85 35.02 25.71
N ILE A 754 29.92 34.22 26.78
CA ILE A 754 28.92 33.24 27.15
C ILE A 754 28.51 33.54 28.59
N THR A 755 27.22 33.41 28.89
CA THR A 755 26.73 33.48 30.27
C THR A 755 26.00 32.20 30.64
N PHE A 756 26.28 31.64 31.82
CA PHE A 756 25.53 30.56 32.45
C PHE A 756 24.78 31.11 33.67
N GLN A 757 23.46 30.93 33.71
CA GLN A 757 22.58 31.51 34.74
C GLN A 757 22.89 32.99 35.00
N GLY A 758 23.03 33.75 33.91
CA GLY A 758 23.30 35.18 33.96
C GLY A 758 24.72 35.59 34.37
N GLN A 759 25.58 34.67 34.81
CA GLN A 759 26.99 34.95 35.12
C GLN A 759 27.89 34.65 33.92
N LYS A 760 28.89 35.50 33.68
CA LYS A 760 29.85 35.33 32.59
C LYS A 760 30.70 34.07 32.82
N THR A 761 30.94 33.31 31.76
CA THR A 761 31.71 32.07 31.78
C THR A 761 32.37 31.82 30.41
N SER A 762 33.19 30.76 30.29
CA SER A 762 33.78 30.27 29.05
C SER A 762 33.28 28.86 28.67
N LEU A 763 33.64 28.37 27.48
CA LEU A 763 33.31 27.00 27.06
C LEU A 763 34.06 25.93 27.87
N GLU A 764 35.25 26.25 28.35
CA GLU A 764 36.10 25.39 29.16
C GLU A 764 35.54 25.25 30.59
N GLU A 765 35.08 26.35 31.17
CA GLU A 765 34.53 26.39 32.54
C GLU A 765 33.10 25.82 32.64
N LEU A 766 32.38 25.79 31.51
CA LEU A 766 30.98 25.36 31.45
C LEU A 766 30.75 23.95 32.01
N ALA A 767 31.70 23.02 31.79
CA ALA A 767 31.57 21.64 32.28
C ALA A 767 31.52 21.57 33.81
N GLY A 768 32.42 22.31 34.50
CA GLY A 768 32.45 22.36 35.96
C GLY A 768 31.24 23.06 36.57
N LEU A 769 30.69 24.06 35.88
CA LEU A 769 29.45 24.74 36.29
C LEU A 769 28.22 23.83 36.13
N LEU A 770 28.16 23.05 35.04
CA LEU A 770 27.07 22.09 34.81
C LEU A 770 27.17 20.87 35.73
N GLU A 771 28.36 20.48 36.15
CA GLU A 771 28.56 19.38 37.10
C GLU A 771 27.94 19.68 38.48
N GLN A 772 27.96 20.95 38.89
CA GLN A 772 27.43 21.41 40.18
C GLN A 772 25.90 21.56 40.20
N VAL A 773 25.21 21.39 39.07
CA VAL A 773 23.76 21.52 39.01
C VAL A 773 23.11 20.29 39.67
N PRO A 774 22.26 20.46 40.70
CA PRO A 774 21.56 19.35 41.34
C PRO A 774 20.39 18.83 40.50
N ASP A 775 19.99 17.58 40.73
CA ASP A 775 18.80 16.96 40.11
C ASP A 775 18.78 17.05 38.57
N ARG A 776 19.94 16.73 37.95
CA ARG A 776 20.16 16.86 36.49
C ARG A 776 19.18 16.01 35.66
N ASP A 777 18.75 14.88 36.21
CA ASP A 777 17.76 13.96 35.64
C ASP A 777 16.37 14.60 35.43
N ILE A 778 16.08 15.74 36.07
CA ILE A 778 14.86 16.55 35.86
C ILE A 778 15.15 18.01 35.49
N THR A 779 16.41 18.31 35.15
CA THR A 779 16.84 19.66 34.80
C THR A 779 17.04 19.76 33.30
N VAL A 780 16.38 20.74 32.68
CA VAL A 780 16.49 21.05 31.26
C VAL A 780 17.58 22.09 31.05
N LEU A 781 18.48 21.82 30.11
CA LEU A 781 19.54 22.74 29.73
C LEU A 781 19.06 23.62 28.56
N GLU A 782 18.80 24.89 28.83
CA GLU A 782 18.36 25.87 27.83
C GLU A 782 19.56 26.59 27.19
N VAL A 783 19.54 26.76 25.87
CA VAL A 783 20.54 27.52 25.11
C VAL A 783 19.85 28.63 24.31
N GLY A 784 20.18 29.86 24.64
CA GLY A 784 19.77 31.08 23.94
C GLY A 784 20.94 31.77 23.25
N PHE A 785 20.62 32.71 22.36
CA PHE A 785 21.64 33.48 21.62
C PHE A 785 21.36 34.98 21.68
N ALA A 786 22.37 35.80 21.97
CA ALA A 786 22.22 37.26 21.99
C ALA A 786 22.01 37.85 20.60
N GLU A 787 22.68 37.25 19.62
CA GLU A 787 22.56 37.59 18.22
C GLU A 787 22.00 36.41 17.44
N MET A 788 20.96 36.69 16.65
CA MET A 788 20.36 35.74 15.73
C MET A 788 20.57 36.23 14.30
N PRO A 789 20.77 35.35 13.32
CA PRO A 789 20.83 35.75 11.92
C PRO A 789 19.52 36.45 11.48
N ARG A 790 19.65 37.62 10.83
CA ARG A 790 18.56 38.59 10.54
C ARG A 790 17.40 38.10 9.66
N LYS A 791 17.48 36.91 9.05
CA LYS A 791 16.45 36.39 8.13
C LYS A 791 16.02 34.94 8.48
N PRO A 792 15.05 34.76 9.39
CA PRO A 792 14.54 33.43 9.77
C PRO A 792 13.90 32.64 8.60
N LYS A 793 13.47 33.31 7.52
CA LYS A 793 12.82 32.68 6.36
C LYS A 793 13.78 32.04 5.35
N GLU A 794 15.08 32.31 5.43
CA GLU A 794 16.10 31.68 4.55
C GLU A 794 16.70 30.41 5.16
N ILE A 795 16.55 30.19 6.46
CA ILE A 795 17.01 28.97 7.12
C ILE A 795 15.89 27.93 7.08
N LYS A 796 15.79 27.21 5.94
CA LYS A 796 14.87 26.07 5.80
C LYS A 796 15.06 24.99 6.88
N ASN A 797 16.17 24.99 7.65
CA ASN A 797 16.44 24.09 8.79
C ASN A 797 17.28 24.79 9.89
N HIS A 798 16.64 25.39 10.91
CA HIS A 798 17.32 26.00 12.06
C HIS A 798 18.25 25.01 12.79
N MET A 799 17.92 23.71 12.74
CA MET A 799 18.76 22.63 13.25
C MET A 799 20.14 22.54 12.58
N GLN A 800 20.26 22.91 11.30
CA GLN A 800 21.53 22.89 10.58
C GLN A 800 22.46 24.05 10.96
N TRP A 801 21.89 25.17 11.42
CA TRP A 801 22.66 26.26 11.99
C TRP A 801 23.11 25.92 13.42
N LEU A 802 22.21 25.38 14.24
CA LEU A 802 22.53 24.89 15.60
C LEU A 802 23.63 23.83 15.60
N SER A 803 23.59 22.87 14.68
CA SER A 803 24.61 21.82 14.57
C SER A 803 26.02 22.35 14.24
N LYS A 804 26.13 23.58 13.74
CA LYS A 804 27.41 24.24 13.44
C LYS A 804 27.84 25.21 14.55
N ASN A 805 26.97 25.53 15.51
CA ASN A 805 27.29 26.44 16.59
C ASN A 805 28.08 25.71 17.69
N PRO A 806 29.27 26.19 18.07
CA PRO A 806 30.14 25.51 19.03
C PRO A 806 29.53 25.40 20.43
N VAL A 807 28.79 26.42 20.88
CA VAL A 807 28.13 26.41 22.19
C VAL A 807 27.01 25.38 22.23
N TRP A 808 26.22 25.28 21.16
CA TRP A 808 25.17 24.27 21.05
C TRP A 808 25.74 22.84 21.08
N ARG A 809 26.80 22.58 20.30
CA ARG A 809 27.46 21.26 20.27
C ARG A 809 28.02 20.88 21.64
N LYS A 810 28.73 21.80 22.29
CA LYS A 810 29.32 21.53 23.60
C LYS A 810 28.24 21.30 24.66
N ALA A 811 27.16 22.08 24.65
CA ALA A 811 26.03 21.86 25.56
C ALA A 811 25.34 20.50 25.31
N ALA A 812 25.26 20.03 24.06
CA ALA A 812 24.72 18.71 23.73
C ALA A 812 25.60 17.57 24.26
N GLU A 813 26.92 17.67 24.11
CA GLU A 813 27.88 16.70 24.64
C GLU A 813 27.79 16.63 26.17
N LEU A 814 27.84 17.78 26.86
CA LEU A 814 27.78 17.87 28.32
C LEU A 814 26.42 17.42 28.87
N ARG A 815 25.33 17.57 28.10
CA ARG A 815 24.00 17.03 28.45
C ARG A 815 24.05 15.51 28.59
N GLU A 816 24.68 14.80 27.65
CA GLU A 816 24.79 13.34 27.69
C GLU A 816 25.73 12.89 28.81
N GLU A 817 26.88 13.55 28.92
CA GLU A 817 27.91 13.22 29.91
C GLU A 817 27.40 13.33 31.36
N PHE A 818 26.63 14.38 31.65
CA PHE A 818 26.12 14.66 32.99
C PHE A 818 24.66 14.24 33.24
N GLY A 819 24.00 13.66 32.24
CA GLY A 819 22.65 13.10 32.38
C GLY A 819 21.54 14.15 32.57
N PHE A 820 21.62 15.29 31.88
CA PHE A 820 20.54 16.29 31.88
C PHE A 820 19.30 15.79 31.10
N GLU A 821 18.10 16.20 31.50
CA GLU A 821 16.85 15.65 30.95
C GLU A 821 16.78 15.81 29.42
N TYR A 822 16.96 17.02 28.89
CA TYR A 822 17.16 17.29 27.46
C TYR A 822 17.75 18.69 27.22
N LEU A 823 18.20 18.93 25.98
CA LEU A 823 18.70 20.22 25.52
C LEU A 823 17.58 21.02 24.82
N SER A 824 17.37 22.27 25.22
CA SER A 824 16.30 23.14 24.72
C SER A 824 16.84 24.40 24.03
N PHE A 825 16.35 24.72 22.83
CA PHE A 825 16.66 25.97 22.13
C PHE A 825 15.62 27.03 22.46
N VAL A 826 16.03 28.12 23.14
CA VAL A 826 15.09 29.15 23.61
C VAL A 826 15.06 30.41 22.75
N GLY A 827 15.92 30.50 21.74
CA GLY A 827 15.90 31.63 20.81
C GLY A 827 16.68 32.86 21.30
N LYS A 828 16.29 34.07 20.85
CA LYS A 828 17.05 35.31 21.08
C LYS A 828 16.91 35.77 22.54
N HIS A 829 18.02 35.93 23.26
CA HIS A 829 18.04 36.37 24.66
C HIS A 829 19.23 37.29 24.93
N LYS A 830 19.04 38.36 25.72
CA LYS A 830 20.15 39.22 26.15
C LYS A 830 21.15 38.41 26.99
N LEU A 831 22.43 38.78 26.92
CA LEU A 831 23.45 38.22 27.81
C LEU A 831 23.14 38.61 29.26
N GLY A 832 23.45 37.72 30.20
CA GLY A 832 23.14 37.95 31.61
C GLY A 832 21.73 37.50 32.04
N VAL A 833 20.91 36.98 31.12
CA VAL A 833 19.58 36.47 31.46
C VAL A 833 19.67 35.13 32.19
N VAL A 834 19.07 35.08 33.38
CA VAL A 834 18.87 33.85 34.17
C VAL A 834 17.71 33.02 33.62
N SER A 835 17.71 31.71 33.89
CA SER A 835 16.55 30.86 33.60
C SER A 835 15.36 31.23 34.49
N GLY A 836 14.14 31.08 33.97
CA GLY A 836 12.89 31.43 34.67
C GLY A 836 12.39 30.41 35.70
N GLY A 837 13.30 29.77 36.45
CA GLY A 837 12.97 28.92 37.60
C GLY A 837 12.28 27.57 37.29
N THR A 838 11.98 26.85 38.37
CA THR A 838 11.23 25.58 38.37
C THR A 838 9.84 25.76 37.77
N ARG A 839 9.43 24.87 36.86
CA ARG A 839 8.09 24.88 36.29
C ARG A 839 7.37 23.56 36.55
N ASN A 840 6.08 23.68 36.80
CA ASN A 840 5.17 22.55 36.91
C ASN A 840 4.60 22.24 35.54
N TYR A 841 4.66 20.97 35.18
CA TYR A 841 4.07 20.49 33.95
C TYR A 841 3.01 19.46 34.28
N LEU A 842 1.81 19.64 33.74
CA LEU A 842 0.75 18.67 33.92
C LEU A 842 1.02 17.48 32.99
N VAL A 843 1.30 16.31 33.58
CA VAL A 843 1.47 15.06 32.83
C VAL A 843 0.17 14.28 32.94
N ARG A 844 -0.39 13.91 31.79
CA ARG A 844 -1.61 13.11 31.71
C ARG A 844 -1.46 12.03 30.66
N ALA A 845 -2.08 10.89 30.92
CA ALA A 845 -2.30 9.90 29.88
C ALA A 845 -3.18 10.51 28.79
N MET A 846 -2.87 10.23 27.53
CA MET A 846 -3.66 10.73 26.41
C MET A 846 -5.03 10.06 26.39
N LYS A 847 -6.09 10.86 26.50
CA LYS A 847 -7.49 10.43 26.43
C LYS A 847 -8.26 11.38 25.52
N PHE A 848 -9.22 10.82 24.79
CA PHE A 848 -10.02 11.53 23.81
C PHE A 848 -11.28 12.13 24.43
N GLY A 849 -11.59 13.39 24.10
CA GLY A 849 -12.87 14.01 24.46
C GLY A 849 -13.02 14.32 25.96
N GLU A 850 -11.91 14.37 26.70
CA GLU A 850 -11.90 14.70 28.12
C GLU A 850 -11.75 16.22 28.30
N GLU A 851 -12.63 16.80 29.12
CA GLU A 851 -12.48 18.17 29.61
C GLU A 851 -11.61 18.12 30.86
N ILE A 852 -10.47 18.82 30.82
CA ILE A 852 -9.48 18.81 31.89
C ILE A 852 -9.37 20.23 32.44
N GLU A 853 -9.72 20.40 33.70
CA GLU A 853 -9.45 21.66 34.38
C GLU A 853 -7.96 21.73 34.73
N VAL A 854 -7.28 22.77 34.25
CA VAL A 854 -5.85 22.93 34.45
C VAL A 854 -5.61 24.23 35.20
N ASN A 855 -5.38 24.11 36.51
CA ASN A 855 -4.83 25.18 37.30
C ASN A 855 -3.30 25.04 37.27
N LEU A 856 -2.64 25.77 36.36
CA LEU A 856 -1.18 25.86 36.35
C LEU A 856 -0.80 27.09 37.18
N PRO A 857 -0.30 26.92 38.41
CA PRO A 857 0.16 28.07 39.18
C PRO A 857 1.38 28.67 38.47
N SER A 858 1.25 29.87 37.89
CA SER A 858 2.41 30.75 37.73
C SER A 858 2.82 31.23 39.11
N ALA A 859 4.13 31.44 39.30
CA ALA A 859 4.69 31.91 40.55
C ALA A 859 4.12 33.27 41.00
N GLU A 860 3.47 34.03 40.12
CA GLU A 860 2.74 35.24 40.44
C GLU A 860 1.43 35.28 39.62
N GLU A 861 0.31 35.45 40.32
CA GLU A 861 -1.10 35.58 39.89
C GLU A 861 -1.69 34.53 38.92
N THR A 862 -2.71 33.81 39.36
CA THR A 862 -3.32 32.63 38.72
C THR A 862 -4.23 32.96 37.52
N PRO A 863 -3.86 32.65 36.27
CA PRO A 863 -4.82 32.45 35.20
C PRO A 863 -5.42 31.04 35.28
N LEU A 864 -6.75 30.93 35.20
CA LEU A 864 -7.44 29.64 35.06
C LEU A 864 -7.58 29.31 33.58
N VAL A 865 -7.01 28.17 33.15
CA VAL A 865 -7.19 27.64 31.80
C VAL A 865 -8.09 26.41 31.87
N TYR A 866 -9.25 26.51 31.25
CA TYR A 866 -10.20 25.41 31.09
C TYR A 866 -9.95 24.72 29.77
N LEU A 867 -9.56 23.46 29.82
CA LEU A 867 -9.19 22.72 28.63
C LEU A 867 -10.40 21.89 28.20
N ARG A 868 -11.20 22.42 27.27
CA ARG A 868 -12.51 21.86 26.91
C ARG A 868 -12.43 20.55 26.18
N THR A 869 -11.52 20.45 25.21
CA THR A 869 -11.41 19.23 24.41
C THR A 869 -10.01 19.11 23.82
N ILE A 870 -9.39 17.94 23.99
CA ILE A 870 -8.26 17.51 23.16
C ILE A 870 -8.71 16.34 22.29
N GLU A 871 -8.63 16.53 20.98
CA GLU A 871 -8.82 15.47 20.01
C GLU A 871 -7.47 15.10 19.41
N PHE A 872 -7.09 13.84 19.55
CA PHE A 872 -5.91 13.32 18.88
C PHE A 872 -6.32 12.64 17.57
N THR A 873 -5.48 12.60 16.57
CA THR A 873 -5.65 11.73 15.40
C THR A 873 -4.27 11.19 15.07
N LYS A 874 -4.15 10.24 14.13
CA LYS A 874 -2.83 9.69 13.78
C LYS A 874 -1.78 10.77 13.44
N ASN A 875 -2.18 11.92 12.87
CA ASN A 875 -1.24 12.94 12.37
C ASN A 875 -1.54 14.40 12.81
N LYS A 876 -2.56 14.61 13.65
CA LYS A 876 -3.00 15.94 14.11
C LYS A 876 -3.47 15.85 15.55
N ALA A 877 -3.21 16.89 16.33
CA ALA A 877 -3.94 17.12 17.58
C ALA A 877 -4.72 18.42 17.45
N PHE A 878 -5.94 18.42 17.95
CA PHE A 878 -6.76 19.61 18.07
C PHE A 878 -6.98 19.88 19.54
N LEU A 879 -6.59 21.08 19.98
CA LEU A 879 -6.77 21.53 21.35
C LEU A 879 -7.73 22.73 21.36
N GLN A 880 -8.82 22.61 22.10
CA GLN A 880 -9.69 23.74 22.43
C GLN A 880 -9.53 24.07 23.92
N ALA A 881 -9.09 25.30 24.22
CA ALA A 881 -8.91 25.79 25.58
C ALA A 881 -9.65 27.11 25.76
N THR A 882 -10.24 27.34 26.93
CA THR A 882 -10.82 28.61 27.34
C THR A 882 -9.95 29.19 28.43
N VAL A 883 -9.33 30.33 28.17
CA VAL A 883 -8.44 30.99 29.14
C VAL A 883 -9.22 32.11 29.83
N THR A 884 -9.17 32.11 31.15
CA THR A 884 -9.69 33.23 31.96
C THR A 884 -8.49 34.07 32.37
N SER A 885 -8.31 35.22 31.72
CA SER A 885 -7.20 36.14 32.01
C SER A 885 -7.63 37.59 32.00
N HIS A 886 -6.83 38.45 32.61
CA HIS A 886 -6.96 39.89 32.43
C HIS A 886 -6.80 40.30 30.94
N PRO A 887 -7.48 41.39 30.51
CA PRO A 887 -7.29 41.95 29.17
C PRO A 887 -5.83 42.36 28.94
N LYS A 888 -5.29 42.10 27.74
CA LYS A 888 -3.92 42.45 27.29
C LYS A 888 -2.76 41.61 27.83
N THR A 889 -3.02 40.38 28.29
CA THR A 889 -1.96 39.45 28.70
C THR A 889 -1.43 38.60 27.53
N LYS A 890 -0.12 38.38 27.46
CA LYS A 890 0.55 37.49 26.49
C LYS A 890 0.85 36.13 27.10
N TRP A 891 0.66 35.07 26.34
CA TRP A 891 0.79 33.69 26.79
C TRP A 891 1.65 32.85 25.83
N ASP A 892 2.51 32.01 26.40
CA ASP A 892 3.21 30.92 25.71
C ASP A 892 2.57 29.59 26.14
N ILE A 893 2.10 28.79 25.19
CA ILE A 893 1.52 27.46 25.42
C ILE A 893 2.43 26.41 24.78
N GLU A 894 2.87 25.45 25.57
CA GLU A 894 3.71 24.33 25.16
C GLU A 894 3.04 22.98 25.47
N ILE A 895 3.05 22.06 24.50
CA ILE A 895 2.53 20.69 24.64
C ILE A 895 3.57 19.71 24.11
N ALA A 896 4.00 18.76 24.93
CA ALA A 896 4.92 17.69 24.55
C ALA A 896 4.26 16.30 24.68
N PHE A 897 4.74 15.32 23.89
CA PHE A 897 4.18 13.97 23.82
C PHE A 897 5.26 12.91 24.09
N PHE A 898 4.92 11.84 24.82
CA PHE A 898 5.87 10.83 25.33
C PHE A 898 5.36 9.39 25.18
N ASP A 899 6.26 8.42 25.03
CA ASP A 899 5.97 6.98 25.02
C ASP A 899 5.85 6.37 26.45
N GLU A 900 5.65 5.05 26.55
CA GLU A 900 5.49 4.33 27.84
C GLU A 900 6.74 4.36 28.74
N ASN A 901 7.91 4.64 28.17
CA ASN A 901 9.17 4.80 28.90
C ASN A 901 9.49 6.28 29.17
N MET A 902 8.52 7.19 29.02
CA MET A 902 8.68 8.65 29.17
C MET A 902 9.72 9.26 28.23
N LYS A 903 9.93 8.68 27.04
CA LYS A 903 10.79 9.27 26.00
C LYS A 903 9.99 10.24 25.13
N ARG A 904 10.50 11.47 24.95
CA ARG A 904 9.82 12.53 24.16
C ARG A 904 9.75 12.15 22.68
N LEU A 905 8.54 12.13 22.14
CA LEU A 905 8.24 11.79 20.75
C LEU A 905 8.09 13.04 19.87
N ASP A 906 7.35 14.04 20.33
CA ASP A 906 7.09 15.28 19.59
C ASP A 906 6.69 16.43 20.55
N TYR A 907 6.67 17.69 20.09
CA TYR A 907 6.21 18.84 20.87
C TYR A 907 5.70 20.01 20.02
N VAL A 908 4.92 20.91 20.64
CA VAL A 908 4.26 22.06 20.02
C VAL A 908 4.39 23.28 20.91
N PHE A 909 4.69 24.43 20.31
CA PHE A 909 4.79 25.72 20.99
C PHE A 909 3.98 26.79 20.23
N LYS A 910 3.12 27.55 20.93
CA LYS A 910 2.39 28.70 20.36
C LYS A 910 2.40 29.89 21.32
N ASN A 911 2.55 31.09 20.75
CA ASN A 911 2.40 32.36 21.45
C ASN A 911 1.01 32.97 21.14
N TYR A 912 0.35 33.56 22.14
CA TYR A 912 -0.98 34.14 22.04
C TYR A 912 -1.03 35.52 22.71
N GLU A 913 -1.72 36.47 22.07
CA GLU A 913 -1.93 37.84 22.58
C GLU A 913 -3.43 38.17 22.56
N ASN A 914 -3.99 38.52 23.72
CA ASN A 914 -5.39 38.92 23.83
C ASN A 914 -5.57 40.37 23.36
N SER A 915 -6.31 40.57 22.26
CA SER A 915 -6.41 41.84 21.52
C SER A 915 -7.55 42.78 21.94
N GLY A 916 -8.43 42.36 22.87
CA GLY A 916 -9.39 43.21 23.59
C GLY A 916 -10.10 44.30 22.77
N ILE A 917 -11.05 43.93 21.89
CA ILE A 917 -12.02 44.88 21.32
C ILE A 917 -13.44 44.33 21.51
N ILE A 918 -14.06 44.57 22.67
CA ILE A 918 -15.52 44.60 22.79
C ILE A 918 -15.89 45.70 23.80
N PHE A 919 -16.71 46.66 23.36
CA PHE A 919 -17.29 47.72 24.19
C PHE A 919 -18.30 47.12 25.18
N GLY A 920 -18.13 47.43 26.46
CA GLY A 920 -19.25 47.54 27.41
C GLY A 920 -19.75 46.26 28.09
N VAL A 921 -18.88 45.45 28.72
CA VAL A 921 -19.22 44.64 29.92
C VAL A 921 -17.94 44.48 30.78
N ALA A 922 -18.09 44.52 32.10
CA ALA A 922 -17.03 44.43 33.11
C ALA A 922 -16.21 43.12 33.09
N ALA A 923 -15.05 43.19 33.77
CA ALA A 923 -13.97 42.21 33.90
C ALA A 923 -14.37 40.72 33.92
N ASN A 924 -13.54 39.88 33.28
CA ASN A 924 -13.67 38.43 33.03
C ASN A 924 -14.31 38.07 31.68
N SER A 925 -13.67 38.48 30.57
CA SER A 925 -13.96 37.91 29.26
C SER A 925 -13.40 36.47 29.18
N LYS A 926 -14.28 35.47 29.12
CA LYS A 926 -13.91 34.11 28.72
C LYS A 926 -13.64 34.12 27.22
N GLU A 927 -12.38 34.00 26.80
CA GLU A 927 -12.03 33.78 25.40
C GLU A 927 -11.76 32.29 25.17
N THR A 928 -12.41 31.74 24.14
CA THR A 928 -12.10 30.40 23.63
C THR A 928 -10.98 30.51 22.60
N ILE A 929 -9.87 29.85 22.88
CA ILE A 929 -8.70 29.77 22.01
C ILE A 929 -8.68 28.39 21.36
N GLU A 930 -8.69 28.38 20.03
CA GLU A 930 -8.57 27.14 19.24
C GLU A 930 -7.14 26.98 18.72
N VAL A 931 -6.48 25.92 19.20
CA VAL A 931 -5.13 25.57 18.80
C VAL A 931 -5.19 24.32 17.92
N GLY A 932 -5.36 24.54 16.61
CA GLY A 932 -5.17 23.49 15.62
C GLY A 932 -3.68 23.16 15.45
N ILE A 933 -3.31 21.88 15.60
CA ILE A 933 -1.94 21.38 15.43
C ILE A 933 -1.94 20.30 14.34
N SER A 934 -1.31 20.62 13.20
CA SER A 934 -1.21 19.70 12.06
C SER A 934 0.24 19.28 11.79
N LYS A 935 0.44 18.00 11.42
CA LYS A 935 1.72 17.39 10.99
C LYS A 935 2.67 16.95 12.11
N MET A 936 2.14 16.34 13.17
CA MET A 936 2.98 15.69 14.19
C MET A 936 3.34 14.26 13.76
N LYS A 937 4.56 13.82 14.06
CA LYS A 937 5.06 12.48 13.71
C LYS A 937 5.08 11.60 14.96
N ASN A 938 4.70 10.33 14.82
CA ASN A 938 4.69 9.33 15.89
C ASN A 938 3.70 9.60 17.03
N LEU A 939 2.65 10.40 16.81
CA LEU A 939 1.65 10.69 17.84
C LEU A 939 0.89 9.40 18.25
N GLU A 940 0.82 8.40 17.37
CA GLU A 940 0.26 7.07 17.64
C GLU A 940 1.05 6.24 18.66
N LYS A 941 2.31 6.61 18.92
CA LYS A 941 3.17 5.98 19.94
C LYS A 941 3.12 6.71 21.27
N ALA A 942 2.50 7.90 21.30
CA ALA A 942 2.41 8.69 22.52
C ALA A 942 1.36 8.10 23.46
N LYS A 943 1.79 7.86 24.70
CA LYS A 943 0.95 7.40 25.82
C LYS A 943 0.64 8.53 26.79
N PHE A 944 1.55 9.50 26.89
CA PHE A 944 1.41 10.66 27.76
C PHE A 944 1.56 11.96 26.97
N PHE A 945 0.86 13.00 27.42
CA PHE A 945 1.14 14.37 27.03
C PHE A 945 1.47 15.21 28.25
N GLU A 946 2.23 16.26 28.00
CA GLU A 946 2.70 17.20 28.99
C GLU A 946 2.31 18.61 28.53
N LEU A 947 1.62 19.36 29.39
CA LEU A 947 1.14 20.71 29.09
C LEU A 947 1.80 21.75 30.00
N SER A 948 2.18 22.88 29.41
CA SER A 948 2.69 24.06 30.10
C SER A 948 2.14 25.34 29.49
N ILE A 949 1.82 26.31 30.36
CA ILE A 949 1.29 27.61 29.99
C ILE A 949 2.03 28.65 30.82
N LYS A 950 2.59 29.66 30.16
CA LYS A 950 3.37 30.71 30.80
C LYS A 950 2.92 32.09 30.33
N GLN A 951 2.82 33.04 31.25
CA GLN A 951 2.71 34.45 30.88
C GLN A 951 4.03 34.94 30.27
N SER A 952 3.99 35.45 29.04
CA SER A 952 5.18 36.00 28.38
C SER A 952 5.38 37.45 28.81
N GLU A 953 6.58 37.78 29.26
CA GLU A 953 7.03 39.17 29.34
C GLU A 953 7.09 39.77 27.93
N LYS A 954 6.93 41.10 27.82
CA LYS A 954 7.07 41.83 26.55
C LYS A 954 8.45 41.52 25.94
N ARG A 955 8.48 40.74 24.86
CA ARG A 955 9.66 40.62 23.99
C ARG A 955 9.71 41.86 23.10
N ASP A 956 10.79 42.64 23.24
CA ASP A 956 11.16 43.74 22.33
C ASP A 956 11.46 43.23 20.90
#